data_AF-A0A928GER4-F1
#
_entry.id   AF-A0A928GER4-F1
#
_cell.length_a   1.000
_cell.length_b   1.000
_cell.length_c   1.000
_cell.angle_alpha   90.00
_cell.angle_beta   90.00
_cell.angle_gamma   90.00
#
_symmetry.space_group_name_H-M   'P 1'
#
loop_
_entity.id
_entity.type
_entity.pdbx_description
1 polymer ?
#
loop_
_entity_poly.entity_id
_entity_poly.type
_entity_poly.pdbx_seq_one_letter_code
_entity_poly.pdbx_strand_id
1 'polypeptide(L)'
;MTKRLMISLFVLLLSLSSWAQGISNADEFVAFAQAVTKGEPTTCWRNEDGEVCLLADIDMAKAKKFRGMPEFKGVFNGNGFSIKNLKCTTPIFGRIEGGTVRNLVIDASCSMKLTDGDNSYGFIAGVNAGLIEDCVNYGKIEFKSTFVSKRLLIGAIAGSNLHLVIKCKNYGPISADCLSRTDSEKPAVSIGGIVGRNGGSKWASCVAWSENLGKVTYVGDMMYDSVGGIVGDGNAGTVKFCVNRGEITSNASGINGWDIFSRCAGIVGYTKGDVLCCDNFGYVSSQGNGFPSTAGIVGAINDADVVIDCVNYGQVKVFNEREGSMGGVCATVSRSARVKSCLNYGDVIYEGVSASRRSSIGGIVGYLYNAKDAVTGGYIRDCANYGLVKSGKGGNKYENDDKAIHTGGVAGCVRGSKAYRVILNNCSNFGKVESAGGRRGNIAGACQDVTIGGAYVNPYTESAEVTGSGHNVMGCVRADDGTPIPGVLVSDGFQTVQTGGDGCYAMKSDMSLVRFVYISVPAAYQIPMSGSSPQFYKRVPRYQKAVKADFVLSPRAQINDRYTLLMVADPQIRPYAVDGSAETWRDNVVPDMNAYRASLTQECYTINLGDLIYNYPVAYDDYLDVAGGLNCPVFNVIGNHDFDQRNLYSTSLGTPYFNVYTGPENYSFNIGKMHFIVLNDIIYDRTSAKDKYKVGLEDATLEWLRQDLQFIPKETSIVIAAHGQLFMSPKGSGADSPNFAKYSALLKDYAKVYCWAGHYHNNFGYDYAGKGLGMDNIEVICVSRATGSLRVNRYLNNHGVPQGYMVAEVDGSHMTWCYKAVGETTDEQMTVYDPSAVDGKSVAVNVWNWNEDTWGVPQWWENGQKVADMERWNGKDPAYVKLISDITDKYTLELAQPAASKYLFKANPTAGVSSGEVRVQDRFGNVHIKSIKW
;
A
#
# COMPACT_ATOMS: atom_id res chain seq x y z
N MET A 1 55.56 26.04 -61.96
CA MET A 1 54.31 25.55 -61.33
C MET A 1 54.69 24.58 -60.23
N THR A 2 54.36 24.84 -58.96
CA THR A 2 54.13 23.81 -57.92
C THR A 2 53.86 24.47 -56.55
N LYS A 3 52.58 24.71 -56.25
CA LYS A 3 52.06 24.97 -54.90
C LYS A 3 51.13 23.80 -54.54
N ARG A 4 51.68 22.74 -53.95
CA ARG A 4 50.97 21.60 -53.35
C ARG A 4 51.92 20.95 -52.32
N LEU A 5 51.37 20.52 -51.19
CA LEU A 5 51.98 19.79 -50.06
C LEU A 5 52.85 20.60 -49.07
N MET A 6 52.21 21.17 -48.03
CA MET A 6 52.62 21.07 -46.61
C MET A 6 51.71 21.96 -45.72
N ILE A 7 50.40 21.70 -45.73
CA ILE A 7 49.43 22.29 -44.76
C ILE A 7 48.65 21.13 -44.10
N SER A 8 49.34 20.03 -43.80
CA SER A 8 48.70 18.81 -43.23
C SER A 8 49.48 18.18 -42.07
N LEU A 9 50.24 18.93 -41.27
CA LEU A 9 50.93 18.30 -40.12
C LEU A 9 51.14 19.16 -38.86
N PHE A 10 50.53 20.34 -38.74
CA PHE A 10 50.71 21.20 -37.54
C PHE A 10 49.43 21.70 -36.86
N VAL A 11 48.26 21.15 -37.24
CA VAL A 11 46.99 21.32 -36.49
C VAL A 11 46.46 19.96 -35.98
N LEU A 12 47.20 18.87 -36.21
CA LEU A 12 46.88 17.52 -35.75
C LEU A 12 47.70 17.12 -34.50
N LEU A 13 47.98 18.07 -33.62
CA LEU A 13 48.63 17.84 -32.31
C LEU A 13 47.85 18.49 -31.14
N LEU A 14 46.57 18.81 -31.35
CA LEU A 14 45.57 18.70 -30.28
C LEU A 14 45.09 17.26 -30.26
N SER A 15 45.99 16.37 -29.86
CA SER A 15 45.65 15.04 -29.39
C SER A 15 44.67 15.20 -28.23
N LEU A 16 43.40 14.87 -28.48
CA LEU A 16 42.56 14.07 -27.58
C LEU A 16 43.04 14.06 -26.11
N SER A 17 42.86 15.16 -25.37
CA SER A 17 42.79 15.07 -23.91
C SER A 17 41.38 14.63 -23.57
N SER A 18 41.12 13.38 -23.91
CA SER A 18 39.98 12.63 -23.48
C SER A 18 40.03 12.44 -21.96
N TRP A 19 38.85 12.49 -21.33
CA TRP A 19 38.48 12.00 -19.99
C TRP A 19 38.82 12.91 -18.78
N ALA A 20 37.86 13.77 -18.42
CA ALA A 20 37.29 13.62 -17.09
C ALA A 20 35.86 13.12 -17.28
N GLN A 21 35.60 11.88 -16.88
CA GLN A 21 34.27 11.29 -16.85
C GLN A 21 33.82 11.14 -15.39
N GLY A 22 33.94 12.21 -14.61
CA GLY A 22 33.59 12.22 -13.19
C GLY A 22 34.58 12.99 -12.31
N ILE A 23 34.40 12.89 -11.00
CA ILE A 23 35.14 13.59 -9.95
C ILE A 23 35.98 12.57 -9.20
N SER A 24 37.30 12.76 -9.19
CA SER A 24 38.28 11.81 -8.65
C SER A 24 39.02 12.33 -7.42
N ASN A 25 38.96 13.63 -7.16
CA ASN A 25 39.71 14.27 -6.07
C ASN A 25 39.01 15.54 -5.55
N ALA A 26 39.54 16.09 -4.45
CA ALA A 26 38.95 17.23 -3.76
C ALA A 26 38.97 18.53 -4.57
N ASP A 27 40.00 18.77 -5.39
CA ASP A 27 40.10 19.98 -6.21
C ASP A 27 39.02 19.98 -7.30
N GLU A 28 38.78 18.82 -7.93
CA GLU A 28 37.67 18.63 -8.88
C GLU A 28 36.31 18.79 -8.22
N PHE A 29 36.12 18.26 -7.01
CA PHE A 29 34.86 18.40 -6.29
C PHE A 29 34.56 19.87 -5.92
N VAL A 30 35.60 20.62 -5.50
CA VAL A 30 35.50 22.06 -5.25
C VAL A 30 35.22 22.83 -6.54
N ALA A 31 35.91 22.51 -7.64
CA ALA A 31 35.70 23.14 -8.93
C ALA A 31 34.28 22.90 -9.46
N PHE A 32 33.78 21.67 -9.33
CA PHE A 32 32.39 21.32 -9.66
C PHE A 32 31.38 22.15 -8.85
N ALA A 33 31.57 22.24 -7.53
CA ALA A 33 30.69 23.05 -6.68
C ALA A 33 30.68 24.53 -7.07
N GLN A 34 31.84 25.08 -7.45
CA GLN A 34 31.96 26.46 -7.94
C GLN A 34 31.27 26.65 -9.30
N ALA A 35 31.42 25.70 -10.22
CA ALA A 35 30.78 25.75 -11.53
C ALA A 35 29.25 25.75 -11.38
N VAL A 36 28.71 24.85 -10.56
CA VAL A 36 27.26 24.82 -10.23
C VAL A 36 26.80 26.14 -9.63
N THR A 37 27.55 26.70 -8.69
CA THR A 37 27.22 27.98 -8.03
C THR A 37 27.16 29.15 -9.01
N LYS A 38 28.01 29.14 -10.03
CA LYS A 38 28.06 30.19 -11.07
C LYS A 38 27.12 29.95 -12.25
N GLY A 39 26.48 28.78 -12.32
CA GLY A 39 25.72 28.36 -13.49
C GLY A 39 26.58 28.01 -14.71
N GLU A 40 27.85 27.66 -14.49
CA GLU A 40 28.77 27.24 -15.55
C GLU A 40 28.48 25.79 -16.00
N PRO A 41 28.83 25.40 -17.25
CA PRO A 41 28.64 24.03 -17.73
C PRO A 41 29.38 23.00 -16.87
N THR A 42 28.71 21.90 -16.54
CA THR A 42 29.26 20.79 -15.76
C THR A 42 29.59 19.56 -16.62
N THR A 43 29.69 19.73 -17.94
CA THR A 43 29.86 18.64 -18.91
C THR A 43 31.16 17.85 -18.73
N CYS A 44 32.23 18.48 -18.24
CA CYS A 44 33.50 17.82 -17.98
C CYS A 44 33.49 16.85 -16.78
N TRP A 45 32.39 16.75 -16.03
CA TRP A 45 32.24 15.75 -14.96
C TRP A 45 31.12 14.75 -15.24
N ARG A 46 30.50 14.81 -16.42
CA ARG A 46 29.36 13.95 -16.77
C ARG A 46 29.80 12.69 -17.51
N ASN A 47 29.13 11.58 -17.24
CA ASN A 47 29.24 10.35 -18.03
C ASN A 47 28.37 10.44 -19.31
N GLU A 48 28.33 9.35 -20.08
CA GLU A 48 27.56 9.26 -21.34
C GLU A 48 26.05 9.45 -21.14
N ASP A 49 25.53 9.06 -19.96
CA ASP A 49 24.13 9.25 -19.56
C ASP A 49 23.83 10.66 -19.02
N GLY A 50 24.85 11.53 -18.96
CA GLY A 50 24.74 12.90 -18.44
C GLY A 50 24.78 13.02 -16.92
N GLU A 51 25.13 11.96 -16.20
CA GLU A 51 25.26 11.92 -14.73
C GLU A 51 26.63 12.43 -14.28
N VAL A 52 26.66 13.22 -13.20
CA VAL A 52 27.92 13.57 -12.53
C VAL A 52 28.30 12.44 -11.59
N CYS A 53 29.43 11.79 -11.84
CA CYS A 53 29.85 10.60 -11.09
C CYS A 53 31.07 10.87 -10.20
N LEU A 54 31.10 10.30 -9.00
CA LEU A 54 32.37 10.10 -8.29
C LEU A 54 33.11 8.89 -8.87
N LEU A 55 34.43 9.00 -8.96
CA LEU A 55 35.33 7.96 -9.47
C LEU A 55 36.25 7.37 -8.40
N ALA A 56 36.32 8.02 -7.24
CA ALA A 56 37.12 7.61 -6.09
C ALA A 56 36.58 8.26 -4.81
N ASP A 57 37.06 7.79 -3.66
CA ASP A 57 36.86 8.49 -2.39
C ASP A 57 37.50 9.89 -2.44
N ILE A 58 36.79 10.90 -1.96
CA ILE A 58 37.20 12.31 -2.03
C ILE A 58 37.67 12.78 -0.65
N ASP A 59 38.99 12.94 -0.47
CA ASP A 59 39.57 13.44 0.78
C ASP A 59 39.63 14.98 0.83
N MET A 60 38.74 15.57 1.63
CA MET A 60 38.61 17.02 1.78
C MET A 60 39.59 17.64 2.78
N ALA A 61 40.52 16.87 3.38
CA ALA A 61 41.42 17.37 4.44
C ALA A 61 42.26 18.59 4.04
N LYS A 62 42.64 18.68 2.76
CA LYS A 62 43.45 19.79 2.21
C LYS A 62 42.64 20.84 1.46
N ALA A 63 41.33 20.62 1.28
CA ALA A 63 40.46 21.54 0.56
C ALA A 63 40.26 22.84 1.37
N LYS A 64 40.62 23.98 0.77
CA LYS A 64 40.42 25.28 1.41
C LYS A 64 38.93 25.63 1.39
N LYS A 65 38.28 25.66 2.56
CA LYS A 65 36.89 26.13 2.81
C LYS A 65 35.89 25.75 1.71
N PHE A 66 35.40 24.51 1.74
CA PHE A 66 34.29 24.08 0.91
C PHE A 66 33.01 24.89 1.22
N ARG A 67 32.30 25.33 0.19
CA ARG A 67 30.95 25.91 0.29
C ARG A 67 30.00 25.04 -0.52
N GLY A 68 28.85 24.75 0.06
CA GLY A 68 27.78 24.00 -0.61
C GLY A 68 27.27 24.70 -1.87
N MET A 69 26.74 23.90 -2.79
CA MET A 69 26.08 24.35 -4.01
C MET A 69 24.70 24.89 -3.66
N PRO A 70 24.31 26.13 -4.00
CA PRO A 70 23.01 26.67 -3.60
C PRO A 70 21.81 25.85 -4.13
N GLU A 71 21.88 25.41 -5.38
CA GLU A 71 20.84 24.63 -6.05
C GLU A 71 21.45 23.63 -7.03
N PHE A 72 20.86 22.44 -7.15
CA PHE A 72 21.26 21.39 -8.09
C PHE A 72 20.04 20.74 -8.76
N LYS A 73 20.09 20.57 -10.09
CA LYS A 73 18.99 20.02 -10.92
C LYS A 73 19.36 18.75 -11.69
N GLY A 74 20.62 18.34 -11.64
CA GLY A 74 21.14 17.21 -12.41
C GLY A 74 20.99 15.87 -11.68
N VAL A 75 21.69 14.87 -12.19
CA VAL A 75 21.94 13.61 -11.49
C VAL A 75 23.37 13.66 -10.93
N PHE A 76 23.50 13.43 -9.62
CA PHE A 76 24.78 13.20 -8.95
C PHE A 76 24.81 11.77 -8.42
N ASN A 77 25.74 10.96 -8.89
CA ASN A 77 25.89 9.57 -8.53
C ASN A 77 27.23 9.38 -7.81
N GLY A 78 27.18 9.06 -6.53
CA GLY A 78 28.38 8.81 -5.73
C GLY A 78 29.08 7.49 -6.07
N ASN A 79 28.46 6.60 -6.85
CA ASN A 79 28.99 5.27 -7.18
C ASN A 79 29.44 4.44 -5.96
N GLY A 80 28.91 4.73 -4.77
CA GLY A 80 29.31 4.12 -3.49
C GLY A 80 30.60 4.70 -2.88
N PHE A 81 31.24 5.67 -3.53
CA PHE A 81 32.43 6.35 -3.00
C PHE A 81 32.08 7.35 -1.90
N SER A 82 33.06 7.57 -1.02
CA SER A 82 32.91 8.38 0.18
C SER A 82 33.50 9.78 0.03
N ILE A 83 32.79 10.79 0.54
CA ILE A 83 33.39 12.07 0.90
C ILE A 83 33.98 11.94 2.31
N LYS A 84 35.28 12.25 2.44
CA LYS A 84 36.06 12.13 3.69
C LYS A 84 36.54 13.49 4.18
N ASN A 85 36.75 13.61 5.48
CA ASN A 85 37.33 14.76 6.18
C ASN A 85 36.62 16.10 5.92
N LEU A 86 35.37 16.09 5.43
CA LEU A 86 34.61 17.30 5.16
C LEU A 86 34.20 17.99 6.46
N LYS A 87 34.66 19.22 6.65
CA LYS A 87 34.25 20.11 7.73
C LYS A 87 33.41 21.24 7.14
N CYS A 88 32.12 21.24 7.42
CA CYS A 88 31.18 22.15 6.77
C CYS A 88 30.22 22.81 7.77
N THR A 89 29.67 23.95 7.36
CA THR A 89 28.59 24.68 8.06
C THR A 89 27.35 24.83 7.17
N THR A 90 27.41 24.27 5.96
CA THR A 90 26.33 24.25 4.97
C THR A 90 26.20 22.84 4.39
N PRO A 91 25.02 22.44 3.89
CA PRO A 91 24.85 21.22 3.10
C PRO A 91 25.77 21.15 1.87
N ILE A 92 26.01 19.97 1.31
CA ILE A 92 26.67 19.81 0.00
C ILE A 92 25.81 20.44 -1.09
N PHE A 93 24.51 20.13 -1.08
CA PHE A 93 23.49 20.73 -1.93
C PHE A 93 22.52 21.54 -1.06
N GLY A 94 22.53 22.86 -1.17
CA GLY A 94 21.56 23.74 -0.50
C GLY A 94 20.13 23.35 -0.85
N ARG A 95 19.87 23.14 -2.15
CA ARG A 95 18.60 22.63 -2.68
C ARG A 95 18.81 21.64 -3.81
N ILE A 96 18.07 20.53 -3.81
CA ILE A 96 17.93 19.64 -4.97
C ILE A 96 16.56 19.92 -5.59
N GLU A 97 16.50 20.41 -6.83
CA GLU A 97 15.26 20.83 -7.49
C GLU A 97 15.02 19.98 -8.74
N GLY A 98 14.11 19.00 -8.65
CA GLY A 98 13.87 18.04 -9.74
C GLY A 98 15.08 17.15 -10.09
N GLY A 99 16.19 17.28 -9.35
CA GLY A 99 17.41 16.49 -9.54
C GLY A 99 17.41 15.18 -8.75
N THR A 100 18.45 14.38 -8.95
CA THR A 100 18.68 13.13 -8.23
C THR A 100 20.07 13.13 -7.60
N VAL A 101 20.16 12.74 -6.33
CA VAL A 101 21.43 12.40 -5.68
C VAL A 101 21.35 10.96 -5.20
N ARG A 102 22.29 10.12 -5.61
CA ARG A 102 22.27 8.70 -5.25
C ARG A 102 23.63 8.11 -4.94
N ASN A 103 23.65 6.99 -4.22
CA ASN A 103 24.84 6.17 -3.95
C ASN A 103 26.00 6.96 -3.33
N LEU A 104 25.72 7.98 -2.52
CA LEU A 104 26.72 8.85 -1.92
C LEU A 104 26.96 8.47 -0.46
N VAL A 105 28.24 8.31 -0.09
CA VAL A 105 28.64 8.01 1.28
C VAL A 105 29.33 9.22 1.92
N ILE A 106 28.92 9.58 3.13
CA ILE A 106 29.58 10.58 3.97
C ILE A 106 30.33 9.83 5.07
N ASP A 107 31.66 9.90 5.06
CA ASP A 107 32.51 9.16 5.98
C ASP A 107 32.45 9.69 7.43
N ALA A 108 32.81 8.83 8.40
CA ALA A 108 32.81 9.16 9.83
C ALA A 108 33.75 10.32 10.20
N SER A 109 34.77 10.59 9.38
CA SER A 109 35.66 11.74 9.54
C SER A 109 34.99 13.09 9.26
N CYS A 110 33.81 13.11 8.62
CA CYS A 110 33.06 14.33 8.31
C CYS A 110 32.33 14.90 9.54
N SER A 111 32.20 16.22 9.60
CA SER A 111 31.42 16.87 10.67
C SER A 111 30.81 18.18 10.22
N MET A 112 29.54 18.37 10.57
CA MET A 112 28.80 19.62 10.36
C MET A 112 28.59 20.33 11.70
N LYS A 113 29.10 21.56 11.83
CA LYS A 113 28.93 22.39 13.04
C LYS A 113 28.09 23.61 12.71
N LEU A 114 27.01 23.80 13.45
CA LEU A 114 25.96 24.76 13.12
C LEU A 114 25.66 25.69 14.30
N THR A 115 25.42 26.96 14.02
CA THR A 115 25.09 27.99 15.03
C THR A 115 23.92 28.88 14.63
N ASP A 116 23.48 28.85 13.37
CA ASP A 116 22.42 29.70 12.84
C ASP A 116 21.07 28.96 12.84
N GLY A 117 20.11 29.45 13.64
CA GLY A 117 18.83 28.82 13.93
C GLY A 117 17.75 28.94 12.84
N ASP A 118 17.99 29.71 11.77
CA ASP A 118 16.97 30.07 10.79
C ASP A 118 17.09 29.28 9.46
N ASN A 119 17.51 28.01 9.52
CA ASN A 119 17.89 27.25 8.33
C ASN A 119 17.55 25.74 8.39
N SER A 120 17.67 25.09 7.22
CA SER A 120 17.50 23.64 7.05
C SER A 120 18.83 22.97 6.75
N TYR A 121 19.16 21.93 7.52
CA TYR A 121 20.47 21.29 7.49
C TYR A 121 20.40 19.78 7.32
N GLY A 122 21.20 19.28 6.39
CA GLY A 122 21.63 17.89 6.28
C GLY A 122 22.90 17.82 5.45
N PHE A 123 23.67 16.75 5.58
CA PHE A 123 24.94 16.63 4.84
C PHE A 123 24.73 16.72 3.34
N ILE A 124 23.72 16.01 2.83
CA ILE A 124 23.43 15.97 1.41
C ILE A 124 22.63 17.20 1.02
N ALA A 125 21.48 17.43 1.65
CA ALA A 125 20.57 18.48 1.24
C ALA A 125 20.15 19.42 2.40
N GLY A 126 20.08 20.72 2.11
CA GLY A 126 19.28 21.63 2.94
C GLY A 126 17.80 21.37 2.70
N VAL A 127 17.39 21.48 1.44
CA VAL A 127 16.03 21.18 0.96
C VAL A 127 16.07 20.19 -0.21
N ASN A 128 15.37 19.07 -0.11
CA ASN A 128 15.16 18.13 -1.21
C ASN A 128 13.79 18.35 -1.85
N ALA A 129 13.76 18.70 -3.14
CA ALA A 129 12.59 18.70 -4.01
C ALA A 129 12.84 17.81 -5.26
N GLY A 130 13.64 16.76 -5.08
CA GLY A 130 13.95 15.75 -6.09
C GLY A 130 14.00 14.35 -5.48
N LEU A 131 14.93 13.52 -5.94
CA LEU A 131 15.16 12.18 -5.41
C LEU A 131 16.50 12.11 -4.67
N ILE A 132 16.48 11.65 -3.43
CA ILE A 132 17.69 11.16 -2.74
C ILE A 132 17.53 9.66 -2.55
N GLU A 133 18.43 8.86 -3.12
CA GLU A 133 18.36 7.40 -3.06
C GLU A 133 19.68 6.79 -2.58
N ASP A 134 19.60 5.75 -1.74
CA ASP A 134 20.75 4.91 -1.37
C ASP A 134 21.99 5.69 -0.91
N CYS A 135 21.75 6.73 -0.11
CA CYS A 135 22.82 7.56 0.46
C CYS A 135 23.04 7.20 1.93
N VAL A 136 24.31 7.22 2.37
CA VAL A 136 24.71 6.79 3.71
C VAL A 136 25.50 7.88 4.42
N ASN A 137 25.11 8.21 5.65
CA ASN A 137 25.84 9.16 6.49
C ASN A 137 26.47 8.48 7.72
N TYR A 138 27.78 8.61 7.88
CA TYR A 138 28.52 8.29 9.10
C TYR A 138 29.00 9.54 9.85
N GLY A 139 28.96 10.72 9.22
CA GLY A 139 29.43 11.97 9.79
C GLY A 139 28.51 12.53 10.87
N LYS A 140 29.07 13.32 11.79
CA LYS A 140 28.29 13.92 12.90
C LYS A 140 27.73 15.31 12.58
N ILE A 141 26.55 15.61 13.12
CA ILE A 141 25.93 16.95 13.05
C ILE A 141 25.76 17.51 14.47
N GLU A 142 26.32 18.68 14.71
CA GLU A 142 26.26 19.38 16.00
C GLU A 142 25.70 20.79 15.81
N PHE A 143 24.54 21.07 16.38
CA PHE A 143 23.95 22.41 16.46
C PHE A 143 24.07 22.97 17.87
N LYS A 144 24.61 24.18 18.01
CA LYS A 144 24.66 24.90 19.28
C LYS A 144 24.35 26.37 19.09
N SER A 145 23.29 26.86 19.72
CA SER A 145 22.92 28.28 19.67
C SER A 145 22.15 28.73 20.90
N THR A 146 22.47 29.92 21.43
CA THR A 146 21.67 30.57 22.48
C THR A 146 20.55 31.47 21.91
N PHE A 147 20.34 31.42 20.59
CA PHE A 147 19.47 32.36 19.88
C PHE A 147 18.83 31.68 18.67
N VAL A 148 17.62 31.15 18.86
CA VAL A 148 16.76 30.67 17.77
C VAL A 148 15.43 31.41 17.85
N SER A 149 15.15 32.22 16.82
CA SER A 149 13.89 32.96 16.69
C SER A 149 12.85 32.25 15.83
N LYS A 150 13.29 31.39 14.89
CA LYS A 150 12.39 30.70 13.95
C LYS A 150 12.44 29.18 14.08
N ARG A 151 12.19 28.48 12.97
CA ARG A 151 12.14 27.03 12.89
C ARG A 151 13.46 26.47 12.39
N LEU A 152 14.08 25.65 13.22
CA LEU A 152 15.29 24.90 12.91
C LEU A 152 14.95 23.50 12.40
N LEU A 153 15.48 23.11 11.24
CA LEU A 153 15.25 21.78 10.64
C LEU A 153 16.57 21.04 10.47
N ILE A 154 16.75 19.89 11.12
CA ILE A 154 17.99 19.11 11.08
C ILE A 154 17.68 17.65 10.73
N GLY A 155 18.29 17.15 9.67
CA GLY A 155 18.34 15.72 9.38
C GLY A 155 19.75 15.30 8.96
N ALA A 156 20.12 14.03 9.12
CA ALA A 156 21.43 13.56 8.64
C ALA A 156 21.58 13.73 7.13
N ILE A 157 20.52 13.38 6.40
CA ILE A 157 20.49 13.39 4.93
C ILE A 157 19.97 14.73 4.43
N ALA A 158 18.78 15.14 4.88
CA ALA A 158 18.16 16.39 4.45
C ALA A 158 17.52 17.17 5.60
N GLY A 159 17.64 18.48 5.60
CA GLY A 159 16.93 19.33 6.56
C GLY A 159 15.42 19.31 6.32
N SER A 160 15.01 19.54 5.08
CA SER A 160 13.61 19.51 4.64
C SER A 160 13.45 18.67 3.37
N ASN A 161 12.58 17.67 3.39
CA ASN A 161 12.18 16.90 2.23
C ASN A 161 10.82 17.40 1.70
N LEU A 162 10.69 17.54 0.39
CA LEU A 162 9.48 17.92 -0.35
C LEU A 162 9.10 16.88 -1.41
N HIS A 163 9.92 15.84 -1.60
CA HIS A 163 9.70 14.77 -2.56
C HIS A 163 10.21 13.42 -2.02
N LEU A 164 11.14 12.72 -2.67
CA LEU A 164 11.51 11.35 -2.31
C LEU A 164 12.87 11.27 -1.61
N VAL A 165 12.91 10.62 -0.44
CA VAL A 165 14.13 10.12 0.21
C VAL A 165 13.96 8.63 0.45
N ILE A 166 14.71 7.81 -0.28
CA ILE A 166 14.52 6.36 -0.28
C ILE A 166 15.83 5.61 0.00
N LYS A 167 15.76 4.49 0.72
CA LYS A 167 16.90 3.60 0.99
C LYS A 167 18.11 4.28 1.66
N CYS A 168 17.91 5.40 2.36
CA CYS A 168 19.01 6.14 2.96
C CYS A 168 19.31 5.67 4.39
N LYS A 169 20.57 5.75 4.82
CA LYS A 169 21.00 5.31 6.14
C LYS A 169 21.77 6.37 6.91
N ASN A 170 21.57 6.44 8.22
CA ASN A 170 22.35 7.28 9.11
C ASN A 170 22.96 6.49 10.27
N TYR A 171 24.28 6.59 10.42
CA TYR A 171 25.07 6.07 11.55
C TYR A 171 25.60 7.20 12.44
N GLY A 172 25.72 8.41 11.88
CA GLY A 172 26.31 9.56 12.57
C GLY A 172 25.38 10.13 13.65
N PRO A 173 25.93 10.62 14.78
CA PRO A 173 25.13 11.25 15.81
C PRO A 173 24.66 12.65 15.38
N ILE A 174 23.46 13.01 15.81
CA ILE A 174 22.87 14.34 15.66
C ILE A 174 22.58 14.90 17.05
N SER A 175 23.13 16.07 17.37
CA SER A 175 22.85 16.77 18.62
C SER A 175 22.47 18.23 18.37
N ALA A 176 21.38 18.69 18.98
CA ALA A 176 21.03 20.11 19.02
C ALA A 176 20.87 20.57 20.47
N ASP A 177 21.66 21.58 20.83
CA ASP A 177 21.63 22.28 22.12
C ASP A 177 21.27 23.75 21.84
N CYS A 178 20.02 24.13 22.12
CA CYS A 178 19.57 25.47 21.78
C CYS A 178 18.47 26.10 22.64
N LEU A 179 18.59 27.42 22.81
CA LEU A 179 17.64 28.26 23.54
C LEU A 179 16.86 29.17 22.60
N SER A 180 15.59 29.35 22.93
CA SER A 180 14.60 30.13 22.21
C SER A 180 14.67 31.61 22.59
N ARG A 181 14.33 32.46 21.63
CA ARG A 181 14.17 33.91 21.85
C ARG A 181 12.69 34.20 22.10
N THR A 182 12.36 34.93 23.17
CA THR A 182 10.98 35.09 23.67
C THR A 182 10.20 36.27 23.08
N ASP A 183 10.66 36.89 21.99
CA ASP A 183 9.97 37.99 21.30
C ASP A 183 9.18 37.50 20.08
N SER A 184 7.91 37.19 20.33
CA SER A 184 6.77 37.13 19.39
C SER A 184 6.76 36.11 18.23
N GLU A 185 7.86 35.51 17.79
CA GLU A 185 7.86 34.41 16.81
C GLU A 185 7.87 33.06 17.53
N LYS A 186 6.90 32.16 17.28
CA LYS A 186 6.79 30.83 17.92
C LYS A 186 7.95 29.94 17.47
N PRO A 187 9.04 29.81 18.25
CA PRO A 187 10.24 29.12 17.79
C PRO A 187 10.03 27.60 17.88
N ALA A 188 10.63 26.86 16.95
CA ALA A 188 10.44 25.42 16.88
C ALA A 188 11.71 24.71 16.40
N VAL A 189 11.90 23.47 16.83
CA VAL A 189 12.98 22.62 16.33
C VAL A 189 12.41 21.30 15.83
N SER A 190 12.96 20.80 14.72
CA SER A 190 12.59 19.50 14.18
C SER A 190 13.85 18.75 13.78
N ILE A 191 14.08 17.63 14.46
CA ILE A 191 15.28 16.81 14.31
C ILE A 191 14.84 15.41 13.92
N GLY A 192 15.33 14.92 12.79
CA GLY A 192 15.18 13.53 12.37
C GLY A 192 16.52 12.86 12.17
N GLY A 193 16.63 11.58 12.49
CA GLY A 193 17.84 10.82 12.15
C GLY A 193 18.08 10.71 10.64
N ILE A 194 17.04 10.89 9.80
CA ILE A 194 17.17 10.96 8.33
C ILE A 194 16.81 12.36 7.82
N VAL A 195 15.58 12.84 8.11
CA VAL A 195 15.12 14.16 7.69
C VAL A 195 14.53 14.99 8.82
N GLY A 196 14.87 16.28 8.89
CA GLY A 196 14.33 17.17 9.92
C GLY A 196 12.83 17.41 9.75
N ARG A 197 12.42 17.74 8.52
CA ARG A 197 11.02 17.88 8.13
C ARG A 197 10.73 17.04 6.89
N ASN A 198 9.68 16.25 6.91
CA ASN A 198 9.08 15.68 5.71
C ASN A 198 7.88 16.55 5.32
N GLY A 199 8.18 17.63 4.60
CA GLY A 199 7.23 18.64 4.13
C GLY A 199 6.74 18.35 2.71
N GLY A 200 5.85 19.21 2.18
CA GLY A 200 5.23 19.02 0.87
C GLY A 200 3.77 18.61 1.00
N SER A 201 3.28 17.82 0.03
CA SER A 201 1.94 17.24 0.07
C SER A 201 2.05 15.73 0.22
N LYS A 202 1.00 15.09 0.74
CA LYS A 202 0.92 13.61 0.84
C LYS A 202 1.08 12.89 -0.50
N TRP A 203 0.91 13.59 -1.61
CA TRP A 203 1.05 13.07 -2.98
C TRP A 203 2.45 13.25 -3.57
N ALA A 204 3.30 14.03 -2.92
CA ALA A 204 4.62 14.37 -3.42
C ALA A 204 5.74 13.83 -2.53
N SER A 205 5.60 13.88 -1.19
CA SER A 205 6.70 13.56 -0.29
C SER A 205 6.59 12.22 0.44
N CYS A 206 7.69 11.46 0.42
CA CYS A 206 7.84 10.19 1.11
C CYS A 206 9.27 9.99 1.59
N VAL A 207 9.41 9.46 2.81
CA VAL A 207 10.64 8.83 3.30
C VAL A 207 10.39 7.34 3.36
N ALA A 208 11.13 6.54 2.59
CA ALA A 208 10.92 5.11 2.51
C ALA A 208 12.18 4.26 2.63
N TRP A 209 12.05 3.05 3.17
CA TRP A 209 13.15 2.07 3.31
C TRP A 209 14.43 2.62 3.96
N SER A 210 14.29 3.64 4.79
CA SER A 210 15.42 4.37 5.36
C SER A 210 15.64 3.97 6.81
N GLU A 211 16.90 4.00 7.25
CA GLU A 211 17.31 3.45 8.54
C GLU A 211 18.21 4.41 9.33
N ASN A 212 17.82 4.70 10.57
CA ASN A 212 18.66 5.45 11.49
C ASN A 212 19.24 4.54 12.57
N LEU A 213 20.57 4.50 12.67
CA LEU A 213 21.34 3.86 13.73
C LEU A 213 22.02 4.90 14.64
N GLY A 214 22.15 6.14 14.18
CA GLY A 214 22.77 7.23 14.93
C GLY A 214 21.91 7.71 16.10
N LYS A 215 22.56 8.16 17.18
CA LYS A 215 21.89 8.82 18.31
C LYS A 215 21.37 10.19 17.91
N VAL A 216 20.13 10.50 18.29
CA VAL A 216 19.51 11.82 18.09
C VAL A 216 19.19 12.44 19.46
N THR A 217 19.79 13.59 19.74
CA THR A 217 19.64 14.28 21.03
C THR A 217 19.21 15.72 20.84
N TYR A 218 18.18 16.12 21.57
CA TYR A 218 17.75 17.50 21.73
C TYR A 218 17.88 17.96 23.19
N VAL A 219 18.41 19.16 23.40
CA VAL A 219 18.41 19.88 24.67
C VAL A 219 18.01 21.33 24.41
N GLY A 220 17.00 21.85 25.10
CA GLY A 220 16.59 23.24 24.91
C GLY A 220 15.21 23.60 25.44
N ASP A 221 14.76 24.83 25.16
CA ASP A 221 13.50 25.40 25.64
C ASP A 221 12.53 25.84 24.53
N MET A 222 12.61 25.24 23.34
CA MET A 222 11.75 25.60 22.21
C MET A 222 10.27 25.38 22.54
N MET A 223 9.38 26.29 22.09
CA MET A 223 7.94 26.14 22.28
C MET A 223 7.39 24.82 21.70
N TYR A 224 7.96 24.39 20.57
CA TYR A 224 7.66 23.11 19.95
C TYR A 224 8.94 22.39 19.53
N ASP A 225 9.22 21.24 20.15
CA ASP A 225 10.22 20.30 19.66
C ASP A 225 9.55 19.07 19.03
N SER A 226 10.14 18.63 17.91
CA SER A 226 9.80 17.38 17.25
C SER A 226 11.08 16.59 17.01
N VAL A 227 11.27 15.52 17.77
CA VAL A 227 12.47 14.69 17.71
C VAL A 227 12.05 13.29 17.27
N GLY A 228 12.54 12.85 16.11
CA GLY A 228 12.26 11.53 15.56
C GLY A 228 13.53 10.79 15.17
N GLY A 229 13.54 9.46 15.27
CA GLY A 229 14.64 8.66 14.73
C GLY A 229 14.70 8.67 13.20
N ILE A 230 13.58 8.89 12.50
CA ILE A 230 13.57 9.03 11.03
C ILE A 230 13.21 10.45 10.63
N VAL A 231 12.06 10.93 11.09
CA VAL A 231 11.50 12.24 10.74
C VAL A 231 11.21 13.05 12.00
N GLY A 232 11.70 14.29 12.07
CA GLY A 232 11.26 15.22 13.12
C GLY A 232 9.79 15.62 12.94
N ASP A 233 9.51 16.43 11.93
CA ASP A 233 8.18 16.97 11.60
C ASP A 233 7.66 16.48 10.24
N GLY A 234 6.71 15.54 10.25
CA GLY A 234 6.00 15.03 9.08
C GLY A 234 4.79 15.88 8.73
N ASN A 235 4.99 17.02 8.07
CA ASN A 235 3.89 17.90 7.67
C ASN A 235 3.32 17.49 6.30
N ALA A 236 2.46 16.46 6.33
CA ALA A 236 1.74 15.81 5.22
C ALA A 236 2.49 14.72 4.44
N GLY A 237 3.82 14.63 4.53
CA GLY A 237 4.57 13.56 3.87
C GLY A 237 4.38 12.19 4.51
N THR A 238 4.45 11.13 3.71
CA THR A 238 4.33 9.74 4.19
C THR A 238 5.68 9.19 4.66
N VAL A 239 5.66 8.25 5.60
CA VAL A 239 6.86 7.51 6.05
C VAL A 239 6.56 6.01 5.95
N LYS A 240 7.31 5.27 5.13
CA LYS A 240 7.02 3.86 4.83
C LYS A 240 8.24 2.97 5.03
N PHE A 241 8.10 1.79 5.60
CA PHE A 241 9.19 0.79 5.66
C PHE A 241 10.49 1.28 6.32
N CYS A 242 10.43 2.25 7.23
CA CYS A 242 11.61 2.84 7.85
C CYS A 242 11.92 2.21 9.21
N VAL A 243 13.19 2.28 9.62
CA VAL A 243 13.68 1.66 10.85
C VAL A 243 14.48 2.62 11.69
N ASN A 244 14.18 2.67 12.98
CA ASN A 244 15.08 3.29 13.94
C ASN A 244 15.72 2.25 14.85
N ARG A 245 17.05 2.27 14.93
CA ARG A 245 17.88 1.55 15.90
C ARG A 245 18.63 2.50 16.84
N GLY A 246 18.73 3.78 16.47
CA GLY A 246 19.41 4.80 17.25
C GLY A 246 18.64 5.20 18.51
N GLU A 247 19.38 5.63 19.53
CA GLU A 247 18.81 6.20 20.75
C GLU A 247 18.23 7.60 20.47
N ILE A 248 16.99 7.84 20.89
CA ILE A 248 16.30 9.13 20.71
C ILE A 248 16.03 9.75 22.08
N THR A 249 16.55 10.95 22.31
CA THR A 249 16.44 11.63 23.61
C THR A 249 16.03 13.08 23.44
N SER A 250 14.99 13.51 24.16
CA SER A 250 14.59 14.91 24.26
C SER A 250 14.68 15.42 25.70
N ASN A 251 15.43 16.50 25.91
CA ASN A 251 15.50 17.21 27.20
C ASN A 251 14.95 18.63 27.01
N ALA A 252 13.63 18.75 27.14
CA ALA A 252 12.92 19.99 26.87
C ALA A 252 12.59 20.73 28.19
N SER A 253 13.04 21.98 28.30
CA SER A 253 12.77 22.86 29.44
C SER A 253 11.74 23.95 29.09
N GLY A 254 10.63 24.01 29.82
CA GLY A 254 9.62 25.08 29.83
C GLY A 254 10.20 26.49 30.00
N ILE A 255 9.66 27.42 29.22
CA ILE A 255 9.80 28.87 29.45
C ILE A 255 8.66 29.33 30.36
N ASN A 256 8.93 30.22 31.31
CA ASN A 256 7.90 30.80 32.18
C ASN A 256 6.74 31.41 31.36
N GLY A 257 5.52 30.90 31.56
CA GLY A 257 4.28 31.41 30.97
C GLY A 257 3.79 30.72 29.69
N TRP A 258 4.52 29.72 29.14
CA TRP A 258 4.11 29.00 27.93
C TRP A 258 4.09 27.47 28.13
N ASP A 259 3.09 26.80 27.54
CA ASP A 259 3.03 25.34 27.47
C ASP A 259 3.97 24.86 26.34
N ILE A 260 5.01 24.10 26.67
CA ILE A 260 5.90 23.44 25.69
C ILE A 260 5.41 22.04 25.39
N PHE A 261 5.29 21.68 24.13
CA PHE A 261 4.95 20.33 23.69
C PHE A 261 6.19 19.63 23.14
N SER A 262 6.70 18.65 23.89
CA SER A 262 7.85 17.85 23.48
C SER A 262 7.41 16.57 22.82
N ARG A 263 7.60 16.47 21.51
CA ARG A 263 7.12 15.36 20.68
C ARG A 263 8.31 14.51 20.26
N CYS A 264 8.56 13.45 21.02
CA CYS A 264 9.74 12.60 20.88
C CYS A 264 9.33 11.18 20.48
N ALA A 265 9.92 10.63 19.42
CA ALA A 265 9.63 9.25 19.05
C ALA A 265 10.72 8.52 18.29
N GLY A 266 10.62 7.19 18.26
CA GLY A 266 11.55 6.34 17.52
C GLY A 266 11.47 6.54 16.01
N ILE A 267 10.29 6.79 15.42
CA ILE A 267 10.17 7.00 13.97
C ILE A 267 9.86 8.45 13.64
N VAL A 268 8.71 8.97 14.07
CA VAL A 268 8.26 10.33 13.73
C VAL A 268 7.88 11.12 14.98
N GLY A 269 8.54 12.26 15.22
CA GLY A 269 8.21 13.12 16.36
C GLY A 269 6.76 13.63 16.27
N TYR A 270 6.42 14.27 15.17
CA TYR A 270 5.07 14.78 14.89
C TYR A 270 4.66 14.50 13.44
N THR A 271 3.42 14.13 13.19
CA THR A 271 2.94 13.89 11.82
C THR A 271 1.52 14.39 11.54
N LYS A 272 1.30 14.75 10.28
CA LYS A 272 0.03 14.96 9.58
C LYS A 272 -0.05 14.14 8.27
N GLY A 273 0.75 13.08 8.20
CA GLY A 273 0.79 12.13 7.10
C GLY A 273 0.95 10.71 7.64
N ASP A 274 0.75 9.73 6.77
CA ASP A 274 0.70 8.32 7.16
C ASP A 274 2.08 7.77 7.52
N VAL A 275 2.09 6.89 8.53
CA VAL A 275 3.26 6.11 8.95
C VAL A 275 2.92 4.62 8.80
N LEU A 276 3.60 3.96 7.86
CA LEU A 276 3.25 2.62 7.41
C LEU A 276 4.46 1.70 7.54
N CYS A 277 4.27 0.50 8.08
CA CYS A 277 5.30 -0.55 8.04
C CYS A 277 6.64 -0.14 8.67
N CYS A 278 6.63 0.70 9.71
CA CYS A 278 7.85 1.24 10.33
C CYS A 278 8.14 0.61 11.69
N ASP A 279 9.41 0.37 11.99
CA ASP A 279 9.81 -0.35 13.20
C ASP A 279 10.86 0.38 14.03
N ASN A 280 10.69 0.37 15.34
CA ASN A 280 11.62 0.98 16.28
C ASN A 280 12.26 -0.05 17.20
N PHE A 281 13.59 -0.15 17.15
CA PHE A 281 14.43 -0.89 18.10
C PHE A 281 15.14 0.04 19.09
N GLY A 282 15.25 1.33 18.75
CA GLY A 282 15.96 2.31 19.56
C GLY A 282 15.23 2.65 20.86
N TYR A 283 16.01 2.92 21.91
CA TYR A 283 15.48 3.49 23.15
C TYR A 283 14.98 4.92 22.90
N VAL A 284 13.78 5.23 23.38
CA VAL A 284 13.18 6.56 23.27
C VAL A 284 12.98 7.13 24.66
N SER A 285 13.48 8.35 24.90
CA SER A 285 13.24 9.03 26.16
C SER A 285 12.99 10.51 26.06
N SER A 286 12.24 11.00 27.04
CA SER A 286 12.01 12.42 27.27
C SER A 286 12.19 12.75 28.75
N GLN A 287 12.76 13.93 29.01
CA GLN A 287 12.94 14.49 30.35
C GLN A 287 12.77 16.02 30.33
N GLY A 288 12.74 16.62 31.52
CA GLY A 288 12.56 18.07 31.72
C GLY A 288 11.18 18.42 32.27
N ASN A 289 10.77 19.67 32.07
CA ASN A 289 9.52 20.24 32.59
C ASN A 289 8.54 20.72 31.49
N GLY A 290 8.79 20.39 30.21
CA GLY A 290 7.80 20.47 29.14
C GLY A 290 6.76 19.32 29.19
N PHE A 291 5.67 19.42 28.42
CA PHE A 291 4.64 18.37 28.30
C PHE A 291 5.11 17.30 27.31
N PRO A 292 5.48 16.08 27.76
CA PRO A 292 5.97 15.05 26.87
C PRO A 292 4.81 14.37 26.12
N SER A 293 5.00 14.18 24.82
CA SER A 293 4.24 13.30 23.94
C SER A 293 5.25 12.32 23.34
N THR A 294 5.52 11.23 24.05
CA THR A 294 6.67 10.34 23.78
C THR A 294 6.25 8.94 23.43
N ALA A 295 6.76 8.40 22.32
CA ALA A 295 6.38 7.04 21.90
C ALA A 295 7.43 6.29 21.09
N GLY A 296 7.25 4.97 20.96
CA GLY A 296 8.15 4.14 20.16
C GLY A 296 8.07 4.44 18.67
N ILE A 297 6.88 4.74 18.12
CA ILE A 297 6.71 5.02 16.68
C ILE A 297 6.41 6.50 16.43
N VAL A 298 5.29 7.02 16.94
CA VAL A 298 4.83 8.40 16.66
C VAL A 298 4.56 9.19 17.93
N GLY A 299 5.23 10.33 18.10
CA GLY A 299 5.07 11.19 19.27
C GLY A 299 3.68 11.82 19.30
N ALA A 300 3.25 12.44 18.21
CA ALA A 300 1.88 12.95 18.06
C ALA A 300 1.38 12.99 16.61
N ILE A 301 0.10 12.68 16.43
CA ILE A 301 -0.62 12.74 15.15
C ILE A 301 -1.72 13.79 15.22
N ASN A 302 -1.88 14.60 14.17
CA ASN A 302 -2.86 15.68 14.13
C ASN A 302 -3.45 15.93 12.72
N ASP A 303 -4.13 14.91 12.20
CA ASP A 303 -5.08 14.98 11.08
C ASP A 303 -5.75 13.59 10.95
N ALA A 304 -6.62 13.39 9.96
CA ALA A 304 -7.20 12.08 9.63
C ALA A 304 -6.19 11.14 8.93
N ASP A 305 -5.08 10.85 9.60
CA ASP A 305 -3.99 9.98 9.10
C ASP A 305 -3.99 8.61 9.77
N VAL A 306 -3.15 7.72 9.25
CA VAL A 306 -3.03 6.35 9.76
C VAL A 306 -1.62 5.99 10.22
N VAL A 307 -1.55 5.19 11.28
CA VAL A 307 -0.36 4.42 11.66
C VAL A 307 -0.71 2.95 11.52
N ILE A 308 -0.08 2.29 10.55
CA ILE A 308 -0.45 0.92 10.17
C ILE A 308 0.77 0.02 10.16
N ASP A 309 0.60 -1.19 10.70
CA ASP A 309 1.59 -2.27 10.62
C ASP A 309 2.96 -1.84 11.15
N CYS A 310 2.99 -1.06 12.24
CA CYS A 310 4.23 -0.59 12.86
C CYS A 310 4.55 -1.40 14.11
N VAL A 311 5.83 -1.70 14.33
CA VAL A 311 6.27 -2.50 15.50
C VAL A 311 7.29 -1.75 16.35
N ASN A 312 6.96 -1.56 17.63
CA ASN A 312 7.93 -1.04 18.60
C ASN A 312 8.55 -2.16 19.43
N TYR A 313 9.86 -2.32 19.33
CA TYR A 313 10.69 -3.18 20.19
C TYR A 313 11.44 -2.38 21.26
N GLY A 314 11.73 -1.10 21.00
CA GLY A 314 12.49 -0.25 21.90
C GLY A 314 11.71 0.19 23.15
N GLN A 315 12.38 0.29 24.29
CA GLN A 315 11.78 0.86 25.50
C GLN A 315 11.48 2.35 25.31
N VAL A 316 10.33 2.78 25.80
CA VAL A 316 9.89 4.17 25.88
C VAL A 316 9.88 4.58 27.35
N LYS A 317 10.73 5.55 27.72
CA LYS A 317 10.86 5.98 29.12
C LYS A 317 10.80 7.49 29.28
N VAL A 318 9.94 7.96 30.18
CA VAL A 318 9.74 9.39 30.46
C VAL A 318 9.97 9.68 31.94
N PHE A 319 10.79 10.69 32.20
CA PHE A 319 11.19 11.13 33.55
C PHE A 319 10.73 12.55 33.89
N ASN A 320 9.80 13.12 33.14
CA ASN A 320 9.39 14.52 33.29
C ASN A 320 8.71 14.79 34.64
N GLU A 321 8.91 16.00 35.15
CA GLU A 321 8.21 16.52 36.33
C GLU A 321 6.77 17.00 36.01
N ARG A 322 6.31 16.81 34.76
CA ARG A 322 5.01 17.26 34.26
C ARG A 322 4.17 16.13 33.67
N GLU A 323 2.88 16.45 33.51
CA GLU A 323 1.88 15.62 32.86
C GLU A 323 2.18 15.39 31.39
N GLY A 324 1.79 14.24 30.83
CA GLY A 324 2.02 13.95 29.42
C GLY A 324 1.30 12.73 28.87
N SER A 325 1.61 12.40 27.61
CA SER A 325 1.07 11.24 26.91
C SER A 325 2.19 10.33 26.44
N MET A 326 2.08 9.03 26.74
CA MET A 326 3.09 8.03 26.47
C MET A 326 2.47 6.81 25.80
N GLY A 327 3.08 6.33 24.72
CA GLY A 327 2.61 5.18 23.97
C GLY A 327 3.75 4.28 23.52
N GLY A 328 3.55 2.96 23.46
CA GLY A 328 4.52 2.10 22.78
C GLY A 328 4.52 2.34 21.27
N VAL A 329 3.35 2.64 20.68
CA VAL A 329 3.21 2.99 19.26
C VAL A 329 3.00 4.50 19.10
N CYS A 330 1.90 5.03 19.59
CA CYS A 330 1.56 6.46 19.46
C CYS A 330 1.34 7.11 20.82
N ALA A 331 1.96 8.26 21.09
CA ALA A 331 1.70 8.96 22.34
C ALA A 331 0.37 9.70 22.29
N THR A 332 0.17 10.56 21.29
CA THR A 332 -1.08 11.31 21.11
C THR A 332 -1.67 11.09 19.71
N VAL A 333 -2.96 10.75 19.66
CA VAL A 333 -3.73 10.52 18.45
C VAL A 333 -4.94 11.45 18.48
N SER A 334 -5.01 12.40 17.55
CA SER A 334 -6.08 13.41 17.52
C SER A 334 -6.78 13.47 16.16
N ARG A 335 -7.94 14.14 16.10
CA ARG A 335 -8.64 14.48 14.84
C ARG A 335 -8.92 13.29 13.91
N SER A 336 -9.43 12.19 14.48
CA SER A 336 -9.89 11.01 13.74
C SER A 336 -8.79 10.09 13.18
N ALA A 337 -7.54 10.27 13.60
CA ALA A 337 -6.45 9.36 13.24
C ALA A 337 -6.70 7.91 13.68
N ARG A 338 -6.09 6.98 12.94
CA ARG A 338 -6.34 5.53 13.03
C ARG A 338 -5.04 4.78 13.32
N VAL A 339 -5.09 3.81 14.23
CA VAL A 339 -3.95 2.92 14.52
C VAL A 339 -4.39 1.48 14.25
N LYS A 340 -3.74 0.79 13.31
CA LYS A 340 -4.13 -0.55 12.86
C LYS A 340 -2.96 -1.52 12.78
N SER A 341 -3.15 -2.77 13.21
CA SER A 341 -2.16 -3.85 13.02
C SER A 341 -0.79 -3.56 13.64
N CYS A 342 -0.73 -2.70 14.66
CA CYS A 342 0.52 -2.30 15.30
C CYS A 342 0.81 -3.16 16.54
N LEU A 343 2.09 -3.44 16.77
CA LEU A 343 2.56 -4.24 17.89
C LEU A 343 3.51 -3.44 18.78
N ASN A 344 3.45 -3.69 20.08
CA ASN A 344 4.42 -3.16 21.04
C ASN A 344 5.02 -4.28 21.89
N TYR A 345 6.32 -4.50 21.75
CA TYR A 345 7.14 -5.35 22.61
C TYR A 345 7.95 -4.55 23.63
N GLY A 346 8.22 -3.28 23.36
CA GLY A 346 9.00 -2.41 24.25
C GLY A 346 8.22 -1.98 25.48
N ASP A 347 8.90 -1.87 26.62
CA ASP A 347 8.28 -1.35 27.84
C ASP A 347 7.94 0.13 27.70
N VAL A 348 6.80 0.54 28.26
CA VAL A 348 6.36 1.93 28.34
C VAL A 348 6.36 2.34 29.81
N ILE A 349 7.32 3.17 30.19
CA ILE A 349 7.58 3.53 31.59
C ILE A 349 7.48 5.04 31.77
N TYR A 350 6.53 5.48 32.60
CA TYR A 350 6.39 6.86 33.04
C TYR A 350 6.73 6.97 34.52
N GLU A 351 7.80 7.70 34.85
CA GLU A 351 8.24 7.96 36.23
C GLU A 351 7.85 9.36 36.72
N GLY A 352 7.10 10.12 35.93
CA GLY A 352 6.67 11.48 36.25
C GLY A 352 5.49 11.60 37.22
N VAL A 353 5.08 12.84 37.47
CA VAL A 353 3.97 13.21 38.36
C VAL A 353 2.86 13.95 37.61
N SER A 354 1.61 13.70 38.00
CA SER A 354 0.43 14.42 37.49
C SER A 354 -0.13 15.34 38.58
N ALA A 355 0.05 16.65 38.44
CA ALA A 355 -0.30 17.63 39.47
C ALA A 355 -1.58 18.42 39.15
N SER A 356 -1.87 18.67 37.88
CA SER A 356 -2.89 19.63 37.43
C SER A 356 -3.62 19.29 36.12
N ARG A 357 -3.05 18.39 35.30
CA ARG A 357 -3.61 17.92 34.02
C ARG A 357 -3.59 16.39 33.93
N ARG A 358 -4.23 15.85 32.90
CA ARG A 358 -4.27 14.41 32.63
C ARG A 358 -2.92 13.89 32.17
N SER A 359 -2.52 12.73 32.68
CA SER A 359 -1.46 11.91 32.07
C SER A 359 -2.05 10.62 31.50
N SER A 360 -1.66 10.23 30.29
CA SER A 360 -2.22 9.03 29.63
C SER A 360 -1.10 8.10 29.15
N ILE A 361 -1.09 6.87 29.63
CA ILE A 361 -0.03 5.90 29.39
C ILE A 361 -0.65 4.62 28.82
N GLY A 362 -0.29 4.29 27.58
CA GLY A 362 -0.78 3.10 26.89
C GLY A 362 0.34 2.25 26.29
N GLY A 363 0.17 0.93 26.26
CA GLY A 363 1.11 0.06 25.54
C GLY A 363 1.07 0.27 24.02
N ILE A 364 -0.07 0.66 23.45
CA ILE A 364 -0.19 1.06 22.04
C ILE A 364 -0.36 2.56 21.93
N VAL A 365 -1.43 3.10 22.50
CA VAL A 365 -1.77 4.53 22.39
C VAL A 365 -1.85 5.19 23.77
N GLY A 366 -1.10 6.27 23.99
CA GLY A 366 -1.24 7.06 25.21
C GLY A 366 -2.62 7.68 25.32
N TYR A 367 -2.93 8.63 24.43
CA TYR A 367 -4.20 9.34 24.39
C TYR A 367 -4.76 9.39 22.98
N LEU A 368 -5.97 8.87 22.78
CA LEU A 368 -6.74 9.04 21.55
C LEU A 368 -7.97 9.89 21.83
N TYR A 369 -8.16 10.97 21.06
CA TYR A 369 -9.39 11.75 21.13
C TYR A 369 -9.89 12.27 19.79
N ASN A 370 -11.22 12.26 19.62
CA ASN A 370 -11.88 12.97 18.54
C ASN A 370 -12.06 14.44 18.96
N ALA A 371 -11.48 15.35 18.18
CA ALA A 371 -11.70 16.78 18.37
C ALA A 371 -13.16 17.16 18.04
N LYS A 372 -13.64 18.31 18.52
CA LYS A 372 -15.04 18.74 18.29
C LYS A 372 -15.37 18.94 16.81
N ASP A 373 -14.36 19.28 16.01
CA ASP A 373 -14.40 19.48 14.56
C ASP A 373 -14.11 18.18 13.76
N ALA A 374 -13.96 17.04 14.44
CA ALA A 374 -13.80 15.75 13.77
C ALA A 374 -15.05 15.43 12.93
N VAL A 375 -14.83 15.03 11.68
CA VAL A 375 -15.89 14.63 10.72
C VAL A 375 -16.01 13.11 10.57
N THR A 376 -15.10 12.34 11.19
CA THR A 376 -15.13 10.86 11.24
C THR A 376 -14.64 10.38 12.60
N GLY A 377 -14.82 9.09 12.92
CA GLY A 377 -14.29 8.49 14.15
C GLY A 377 -12.86 7.94 13.97
N GLY A 378 -11.97 8.21 14.92
CA GLY A 378 -10.69 7.49 15.02
C GLY A 378 -10.86 6.07 15.56
N TYR A 379 -9.81 5.23 15.45
CA TYR A 379 -9.83 3.88 16.01
C TYR A 379 -8.46 3.34 16.39
N ILE A 380 -8.47 2.31 17.22
CA ILE A 380 -7.35 1.38 17.48
C ILE A 380 -7.87 -0.02 17.13
N ARG A 381 -7.29 -0.68 16.13
CA ARG A 381 -7.76 -1.97 15.61
C ARG A 381 -6.63 -2.96 15.41
N ASP A 382 -6.87 -4.23 15.73
CA ASP A 382 -5.94 -5.32 15.43
C ASP A 382 -4.54 -5.10 16.04
N CYS A 383 -4.46 -4.49 17.21
CA CYS A 383 -3.20 -4.13 17.87
C CYS A 383 -2.94 -5.00 19.10
N ALA A 384 -1.67 -5.30 19.39
CA ALA A 384 -1.31 -6.07 20.57
C ALA A 384 -0.11 -5.50 21.32
N ASN A 385 -0.25 -5.41 22.64
CA ASN A 385 0.82 -5.04 23.56
C ASN A 385 1.38 -6.26 24.29
N TYR A 386 2.69 -6.43 24.26
CA TYR A 386 3.46 -7.44 24.97
C TYR A 386 4.38 -6.83 26.05
N GLY A 387 4.78 -5.56 25.89
CA GLY A 387 5.66 -4.87 26.83
C GLY A 387 4.97 -4.47 28.15
N LEU A 388 5.76 -4.23 29.20
CA LEU A 388 5.27 -3.66 30.45
C LEU A 388 4.71 -2.26 30.22
N VAL A 389 3.56 -1.95 30.81
CA VAL A 389 3.04 -0.58 30.90
C VAL A 389 3.07 -0.15 32.35
N LYS A 390 3.91 0.83 32.69
CA LYS A 390 4.13 1.30 34.05
C LYS A 390 3.97 2.80 34.19
N SER A 391 3.21 3.23 35.20
CA SER A 391 3.09 4.65 35.58
C SER A 391 3.41 4.91 37.06
N GLY A 392 4.04 6.07 37.29
CA GLY A 392 4.47 6.58 38.59
C GLY A 392 3.34 7.05 39.51
N LYS A 393 3.72 7.76 40.58
CA LYS A 393 2.79 8.28 41.60
C LYS A 393 2.26 9.65 41.17
N GLY A 394 0.94 9.79 41.03
CA GLY A 394 0.32 11.10 40.78
C GLY A 394 0.32 11.98 42.04
N GLY A 395 0.55 13.29 41.87
CA GLY A 395 0.41 14.28 42.95
C GLY A 395 -1.06 14.50 43.34
N ASN A 396 -1.99 14.29 42.40
CA ASN A 396 -3.41 14.20 42.67
C ASN A 396 -3.73 12.83 43.33
N LYS A 397 -3.41 12.74 44.62
CA LYS A 397 -3.45 11.51 45.42
C LYS A 397 -4.89 11.03 45.72
N TYR A 398 -5.89 11.82 45.34
CA TYR A 398 -7.30 11.57 45.57
C TYR A 398 -8.11 12.03 44.35
N GLU A 399 -9.16 11.27 44.05
CA GLU A 399 -10.21 11.51 43.06
C GLU A 399 -10.04 10.87 41.67
N ASN A 400 -11.05 10.07 41.35
CA ASN A 400 -11.35 9.42 40.09
C ASN A 400 -11.73 10.45 39.00
N ASP A 401 -10.97 11.54 38.89
CA ASP A 401 -11.28 12.66 38.00
C ASP A 401 -10.59 12.53 36.63
N ASP A 402 -10.92 13.46 35.74
CA ASP A 402 -10.41 13.48 34.37
C ASP A 402 -8.93 13.89 34.26
N LYS A 403 -8.36 14.45 35.33
CA LYS A 403 -6.98 14.97 35.44
C LYS A 403 -6.03 13.96 36.10
N ALA A 404 -6.51 12.81 36.54
CA ALA A 404 -5.66 11.73 37.04
C ALA A 404 -4.75 11.12 35.95
N ILE A 405 -3.84 10.24 36.38
CA ILE A 405 -3.07 9.34 35.51
C ILE A 405 -4.01 8.22 35.03
N HIS A 406 -4.09 7.98 33.72
CA HIS A 406 -4.83 6.84 33.14
C HIS A 406 -3.85 5.89 32.47
N THR A 407 -3.80 4.66 32.96
CA THR A 407 -2.84 3.64 32.51
C THR A 407 -3.58 2.44 31.94
N GLY A 408 -3.28 2.06 30.70
CA GLY A 408 -3.89 0.90 30.07
C GLY A 408 -2.91 0.07 29.26
N GLY A 409 -3.12 -1.24 29.19
CA GLY A 409 -2.26 -2.14 28.42
C GLY A 409 -2.30 -1.86 26.91
N VAL A 410 -3.44 -1.44 26.37
CA VAL A 410 -3.57 -0.98 24.98
C VAL A 410 -3.62 0.55 24.91
N ALA A 411 -4.54 1.17 25.65
CA ALA A 411 -4.75 2.61 25.59
C ALA A 411 -4.74 3.27 26.97
N GLY A 412 -4.03 4.40 27.13
CA GLY A 412 -4.12 5.17 28.38
C GLY A 412 -5.49 5.79 28.56
N CYS A 413 -5.89 6.64 27.61
CA CYS A 413 -7.22 7.23 27.56
C CYS A 413 -7.76 7.26 26.13
N VAL A 414 -9.03 6.95 25.95
CA VAL A 414 -9.74 6.99 24.67
C VAL A 414 -11.01 7.82 24.82
N ARG A 415 -11.19 8.82 23.96
CA ARG A 415 -12.31 9.76 24.05
C ARG A 415 -12.93 10.08 22.70
N GLY A 416 -14.11 9.54 22.44
CA GLY A 416 -14.96 9.97 21.34
C GLY A 416 -15.62 11.33 21.58
N SER A 417 -16.47 11.71 20.65
CA SER A 417 -17.39 12.84 20.79
C SER A 417 -18.83 12.33 20.72
N LYS A 418 -19.81 13.18 21.07
CA LYS A 418 -21.23 12.85 20.90
C LYS A 418 -21.60 12.51 19.45
N ALA A 419 -20.89 13.07 18.48
CA ALA A 419 -21.13 12.85 17.06
C ALA A 419 -20.40 11.61 16.52
N TYR A 420 -19.19 11.33 17.03
CA TYR A 420 -18.34 10.25 16.52
C TYR A 420 -17.69 9.49 17.67
N ARG A 421 -18.13 8.24 17.85
CA ARG A 421 -17.49 7.29 18.77
C ARG A 421 -16.13 6.86 18.23
N VAL A 422 -15.21 6.55 19.14
CA VAL A 422 -13.94 5.90 18.79
C VAL A 422 -14.12 4.38 18.82
N ILE A 423 -13.45 3.65 17.93
CA ILE A 423 -13.50 2.19 17.92
C ILE A 423 -12.22 1.62 18.53
N LEU A 424 -12.36 0.69 19.47
CA LEU A 424 -11.27 -0.10 20.04
C LEU A 424 -11.61 -1.58 19.84
N ASN A 425 -11.10 -2.19 18.76
CA ASN A 425 -11.58 -3.50 18.33
C ASN A 425 -10.43 -4.47 18.03
N ASN A 426 -10.59 -5.76 18.36
CA ASN A 426 -9.59 -6.80 18.11
C ASN A 426 -8.21 -6.45 18.70
N CYS A 427 -8.18 -5.84 19.88
CA CYS A 427 -6.94 -5.47 20.55
C CYS A 427 -6.71 -6.35 21.78
N SER A 428 -5.44 -6.65 22.10
CA SER A 428 -5.11 -7.45 23.27
C SER A 428 -3.87 -6.95 24.00
N ASN A 429 -3.86 -7.18 25.30
CA ASN A 429 -2.71 -6.90 26.15
C ASN A 429 -2.24 -8.21 26.80
N PHE A 430 -1.00 -8.57 26.50
CA PHE A 430 -0.27 -9.69 27.08
C PHE A 430 0.77 -9.21 28.12
N GLY A 431 1.15 -7.93 28.07
CA GLY A 431 2.09 -7.31 29.01
C GLY A 431 1.48 -7.00 30.37
N LYS A 432 2.33 -6.80 31.38
CA LYS A 432 1.88 -6.39 32.73
C LYS A 432 1.48 -4.91 32.73
N VAL A 433 0.45 -4.54 33.51
CA VAL A 433 0.06 -3.14 33.73
C VAL A 433 0.24 -2.76 35.20
N GLU A 434 1.13 -1.82 35.46
CA GLU A 434 1.46 -1.28 36.79
C GLU A 434 1.12 0.21 36.87
N SER A 435 0.48 0.63 37.95
CA SER A 435 0.20 2.04 38.19
C SER A 435 0.21 2.31 39.69
N ALA A 436 0.93 3.35 40.11
CA ALA A 436 1.01 3.76 41.51
C ALA A 436 -0.06 4.81 41.91
N GLY A 437 -0.94 5.23 40.99
CA GLY A 437 -2.06 6.13 41.25
C GLY A 437 -2.91 6.41 40.00
N GLY A 438 -4.17 6.82 40.18
CA GLY A 438 -5.11 7.08 39.07
C GLY A 438 -5.88 5.84 38.59
N ARG A 439 -6.32 5.82 37.33
CA ARG A 439 -7.08 4.70 36.74
C ARG A 439 -6.15 3.70 36.05
N ARG A 440 -6.46 2.42 36.22
CA ARG A 440 -5.72 1.31 35.61
C ARG A 440 -6.69 0.31 34.98
N GLY A 441 -6.45 -0.04 33.72
CA GLY A 441 -7.19 -1.12 33.05
C GLY A 441 -6.27 -2.02 32.22
N ASN A 442 -6.67 -3.28 32.03
CA ASN A 442 -5.89 -4.20 31.20
C ASN A 442 -5.88 -3.77 29.72
N ILE A 443 -7.01 -3.28 29.21
CA ILE A 443 -7.13 -2.78 27.84
C ILE A 443 -7.01 -1.26 27.81
N ALA A 444 -7.90 -0.55 28.51
CA ALA A 444 -7.88 0.91 28.54
C ALA A 444 -7.93 1.45 29.98
N GLY A 445 -7.15 2.51 30.27
CA GLY A 445 -7.20 3.20 31.56
C GLY A 445 -8.47 4.05 31.74
N ALA A 446 -8.93 4.69 30.67
CA ALA A 446 -10.20 5.43 30.63
C ALA A 446 -10.81 5.43 29.24
N CYS A 447 -12.15 5.32 29.17
CA CYS A 447 -12.92 5.39 27.93
C CYS A 447 -14.11 6.34 28.09
N GLN A 448 -14.36 7.17 27.07
CA GLN A 448 -15.59 7.96 26.92
C GLN A 448 -16.03 7.89 25.46
N ASP A 449 -17.31 7.58 25.22
CA ASP A 449 -17.89 7.49 23.86
C ASP A 449 -17.12 6.52 22.93
N VAL A 450 -16.84 5.31 23.41
CA VAL A 450 -16.04 4.28 22.70
C VAL A 450 -16.87 3.05 22.40
N THR A 451 -16.73 2.47 21.22
CA THR A 451 -17.21 1.13 20.86
C THR A 451 -16.06 0.15 21.04
N ILE A 452 -16.26 -0.88 21.87
CA ILE A 452 -15.23 -1.89 22.19
C ILE A 452 -15.73 -3.27 21.74
N GLY A 453 -14.86 -4.07 21.13
CA GLY A 453 -15.22 -5.44 20.70
C GLY A 453 -14.04 -6.30 20.27
N GLY A 454 -14.32 -7.58 20.03
CA GLY A 454 -13.40 -8.54 19.42
C GLY A 454 -12.18 -8.93 20.27
N ALA A 455 -11.43 -9.91 19.78
CA ALA A 455 -10.17 -10.36 20.35
C ALA A 455 -9.09 -10.31 19.26
N TYR A 456 -7.87 -9.95 19.64
CA TYR A 456 -6.75 -9.97 18.71
C TYR A 456 -6.39 -11.42 18.37
N VAL A 457 -6.45 -11.75 17.08
CA VAL A 457 -5.90 -13.00 16.55
C VAL A 457 -4.54 -12.67 15.97
N ASN A 458 -3.46 -13.28 16.48
CA ASN A 458 -2.12 -13.03 16.00
C ASN A 458 -1.95 -13.56 14.56
N PRO A 459 -1.86 -12.70 13.53
CA PRO A 459 -1.69 -13.12 12.16
C PRO A 459 -0.21 -13.31 11.78
N TYR A 460 0.72 -13.11 12.72
CA TYR A 460 2.16 -13.15 12.45
C TYR A 460 2.74 -14.54 12.65
N THR A 461 3.84 -14.80 11.93
CA THR A 461 4.74 -15.93 12.19
C THR A 461 5.42 -15.78 13.55
N GLU A 462 5.81 -16.91 14.15
CA GLU A 462 6.59 -16.93 15.37
C GLU A 462 8.08 -16.69 15.05
N SER A 463 8.83 -16.07 15.97
CA SER A 463 10.29 -15.96 15.83
C SER A 463 10.95 -17.33 15.97
N ALA A 464 11.97 -17.61 15.16
CA ALA A 464 12.75 -18.84 15.22
C ALA A 464 14.26 -18.53 15.11
N GLU A 465 15.07 -19.58 15.27
CA GLU A 465 16.50 -19.54 15.00
C GLU A 465 16.81 -20.15 13.63
N VAL A 466 17.88 -19.69 13.00
CA VAL A 466 18.36 -20.28 11.74
C VAL A 466 18.84 -21.71 12.04
N THR A 467 18.34 -22.67 11.27
CA THR A 467 18.74 -24.08 11.43
C THR A 467 20.22 -24.28 11.09
N GLY A 468 20.85 -25.37 11.57
CA GLY A 468 22.24 -25.71 11.22
C GLY A 468 22.48 -25.88 9.71
N SER A 469 21.43 -26.20 8.96
CA SER A 469 21.43 -26.28 7.48
C SER A 469 21.25 -24.92 6.77
N GLY A 470 21.03 -23.84 7.51
CA GLY A 470 20.84 -22.47 6.99
C GLY A 470 19.41 -22.08 6.65
N HIS A 471 18.40 -22.93 6.92
CA HIS A 471 16.99 -22.57 6.73
C HIS A 471 16.54 -21.55 7.77
N ASN A 472 15.74 -20.59 7.32
CA ASN A 472 15.26 -19.46 8.12
C ASN A 472 13.76 -19.18 7.99
N VAL A 473 13.06 -19.86 7.09
CA VAL A 473 11.58 -19.95 7.12
C VAL A 473 11.22 -21.41 7.26
N MET A 474 10.40 -21.77 8.24
CA MET A 474 10.06 -23.17 8.52
C MET A 474 8.68 -23.31 9.16
N GLY A 475 8.14 -24.52 9.20
CA GLY A 475 6.89 -24.80 9.91
C GLY A 475 6.33 -26.15 9.52
N CYS A 476 5.12 -26.44 9.98
CA CYS A 476 4.39 -27.63 9.58
C CYS A 476 2.92 -27.33 9.24
N VAL A 477 2.37 -28.11 8.33
CA VAL A 477 0.95 -28.12 7.98
C VAL A 477 0.32 -29.40 8.53
N ARG A 478 -0.72 -29.23 9.36
CA ARG A 478 -1.39 -30.32 10.07
C ARG A 478 -2.90 -30.23 9.92
N ALA A 479 -3.57 -31.36 10.03
CA ALA A 479 -5.02 -31.39 10.23
C ALA A 479 -5.36 -30.92 11.66
N ASP A 480 -6.62 -30.60 11.91
CA ASP A 480 -7.12 -30.21 13.23
C ASP A 480 -6.94 -31.29 14.32
N ASP A 481 -6.89 -32.57 13.94
CA ASP A 481 -6.53 -33.69 14.83
C ASP A 481 -5.02 -33.87 15.05
N GLY A 482 -4.19 -33.03 14.43
CA GLY A 482 -2.72 -33.06 14.51
C GLY A 482 -2.02 -33.90 13.45
N THR A 483 -2.77 -34.61 12.59
CA THR A 483 -2.23 -35.44 11.51
C THR A 483 -1.38 -34.61 10.54
N PRO A 484 -0.15 -35.01 10.21
CA PRO A 484 0.69 -34.29 9.26
C PRO A 484 0.12 -34.34 7.84
N ILE A 485 0.21 -33.23 7.10
CA ILE A 485 -0.29 -33.13 5.72
C ILE A 485 0.92 -32.99 4.77
N PRO A 486 1.31 -34.05 4.04
CA PRO A 486 2.41 -34.01 3.08
C PRO A 486 2.00 -33.39 1.74
N GLY A 487 2.98 -32.89 0.97
CA GLY A 487 2.78 -32.40 -0.39
C GLY A 487 2.07 -31.04 -0.51
N VAL A 488 1.84 -30.33 0.60
CA VAL A 488 1.24 -28.99 0.60
C VAL A 488 2.26 -27.99 0.07
N LEU A 489 1.87 -27.17 -0.91
CA LEU A 489 2.73 -26.10 -1.40
C LEU A 489 2.77 -24.98 -0.37
N VAL A 490 3.97 -24.52 -0.03
CA VAL A 490 4.21 -23.41 0.89
C VAL A 490 5.12 -22.39 0.22
N SER A 491 4.68 -21.15 0.18
CA SER A 491 5.36 -20.02 -0.46
C SER A 491 5.71 -18.93 0.56
N ASP A 492 6.87 -18.31 0.39
CA ASP A 492 7.28 -17.08 1.09
C ASP A 492 7.10 -15.81 0.24
N GLY A 493 6.52 -15.94 -0.94
CA GLY A 493 6.39 -14.87 -1.95
C GLY A 493 7.44 -14.92 -3.06
N PHE A 494 8.49 -15.70 -2.92
CA PHE A 494 9.60 -15.79 -3.87
C PHE A 494 10.02 -17.24 -4.16
N GLN A 495 9.98 -18.10 -3.16
CA GLN A 495 10.25 -19.53 -3.23
C GLN A 495 9.00 -20.31 -2.86
N THR A 496 8.81 -21.45 -3.51
CA THR A 496 7.75 -22.42 -3.17
C THR A 496 8.38 -23.79 -2.92
N VAL A 497 7.99 -24.43 -1.82
CA VAL A 497 8.41 -25.79 -1.45
C VAL A 497 7.19 -26.66 -1.11
N GLN A 498 7.38 -27.97 -1.05
CA GLN A 498 6.36 -28.91 -0.58
C GLN A 498 6.64 -29.38 0.85
N THR A 499 5.60 -29.58 1.64
CA THR A 499 5.73 -30.27 2.92
C THR A 499 6.19 -31.72 2.72
N GLY A 500 7.09 -32.19 3.58
CA GLY A 500 7.55 -33.58 3.62
C GLY A 500 6.50 -34.53 4.21
N GLY A 501 6.86 -35.82 4.33
CA GLY A 501 6.00 -36.87 4.89
C GLY A 501 5.53 -36.61 6.34
N ASP A 502 6.27 -35.80 7.08
CA ASP A 502 5.96 -35.36 8.44
C ASP A 502 5.13 -34.06 8.50
N GLY A 503 4.72 -33.54 7.34
CA GLY A 503 3.96 -32.31 7.17
C GLY A 503 4.79 -31.04 7.33
N CYS A 504 6.11 -31.13 7.46
CA CYS A 504 6.97 -29.99 7.72
C CYS A 504 7.72 -29.50 6.47
N TYR A 505 8.09 -28.22 6.46
CA TYR A 505 8.78 -27.56 5.37
C TYR A 505 9.85 -26.60 5.90
N ALA A 506 10.82 -26.27 5.05
CA ALA A 506 11.85 -25.28 5.34
C ALA A 506 12.38 -24.62 4.06
N MET A 507 12.72 -23.33 4.14
CA MET A 507 13.24 -22.53 3.03
C MET A 507 14.44 -21.68 3.46
N LYS A 508 15.26 -21.27 2.49
CA LYS A 508 16.37 -20.33 2.65
C LYS A 508 16.01 -19.03 1.95
N SER A 509 15.43 -18.11 2.70
CA SER A 509 14.77 -16.93 2.19
C SER A 509 15.56 -15.65 2.48
N ASP A 510 15.42 -14.65 1.62
CA ASP A 510 15.87 -13.29 1.95
C ASP A 510 14.82 -12.61 2.85
N MET A 511 15.05 -12.63 4.16
CA MET A 511 14.15 -12.04 5.15
C MET A 511 13.99 -10.52 5.02
N SER A 512 14.83 -9.84 4.23
CA SER A 512 14.62 -8.42 3.93
C SER A 512 13.45 -8.19 2.97
N LEU A 513 13.11 -9.18 2.14
CA LEU A 513 12.06 -9.14 1.12
C LEU A 513 10.78 -9.84 1.55
N VAL A 514 10.88 -10.96 2.26
CA VAL A 514 9.71 -11.76 2.69
C VAL A 514 8.75 -10.92 3.55
N ARG A 515 7.45 -10.99 3.24
CA ARG A 515 6.37 -10.33 3.98
C ARG A 515 5.30 -11.30 4.48
N PHE A 516 5.18 -12.46 3.85
CA PHE A 516 4.20 -13.48 4.20
C PHE A 516 4.82 -14.87 4.03
N VAL A 517 4.30 -15.83 4.80
CA VAL A 517 4.39 -17.25 4.49
C VAL A 517 2.97 -17.75 4.32
N TYR A 518 2.69 -18.50 3.26
CA TYR A 518 1.32 -18.92 2.94
C TYR A 518 1.30 -20.23 2.17
N ILE A 519 0.15 -20.89 2.20
CA ILE A 519 -0.02 -22.21 1.61
C ILE A 519 -1.01 -22.20 0.46
N SER A 520 -0.78 -23.07 -0.51
CA SER A 520 -1.80 -23.45 -1.49
C SER A 520 -2.69 -24.49 -0.85
N VAL A 521 -3.86 -24.07 -0.37
CA VAL A 521 -4.78 -24.96 0.36
C VAL A 521 -5.09 -26.18 -0.51
N PRO A 522 -4.83 -27.42 -0.06
CA PRO A 522 -5.10 -28.61 -0.84
C PRO A 522 -6.60 -28.87 -0.98
N ALA A 523 -7.03 -29.43 -2.12
CA ALA A 523 -8.44 -29.61 -2.43
C ALA A 523 -9.22 -30.45 -1.39
N ALA A 524 -8.53 -31.38 -0.71
CA ALA A 524 -9.09 -32.23 0.34
C ALA A 524 -9.45 -31.48 1.65
N TYR A 525 -9.07 -30.21 1.77
CA TYR A 525 -9.27 -29.40 2.97
C TYR A 525 -10.12 -28.17 2.69
N GLN A 526 -10.83 -27.71 3.72
CA GLN A 526 -11.60 -26.47 3.67
C GLN A 526 -10.65 -25.27 3.58
N ILE A 527 -11.10 -24.21 2.90
CA ILE A 527 -10.41 -22.92 2.94
C ILE A 527 -10.56 -22.37 4.36
N PRO A 528 -9.46 -22.14 5.12
CA PRO A 528 -9.56 -21.58 6.46
C PRO A 528 -10.08 -20.14 6.38
N MET A 529 -10.97 -19.74 7.29
CA MET A 529 -11.65 -18.44 7.23
C MET A 529 -11.78 -17.75 8.59
N SER A 530 -11.81 -16.42 8.54
CA SER A 530 -12.32 -15.55 9.60
C SER A 530 -13.42 -14.68 8.99
N GLY A 531 -14.69 -14.98 9.31
CA GLY A 531 -15.82 -14.46 8.54
C GLY A 531 -15.71 -14.91 7.09
N SER A 532 -15.71 -13.95 6.15
CA SER A 532 -15.56 -14.20 4.71
C SER A 532 -14.12 -14.13 4.22
N SER A 533 -13.16 -13.78 5.09
CA SER A 533 -11.75 -13.56 4.72
C SER A 533 -10.92 -14.84 4.88
N PRO A 534 -10.31 -15.37 3.80
CA PRO A 534 -9.42 -16.53 3.89
C PRO A 534 -8.20 -16.31 4.81
N GLN A 535 -7.78 -17.35 5.54
CA GLN A 535 -6.71 -17.33 6.56
C GLN A 535 -5.58 -18.32 6.22
N PHE A 536 -5.17 -18.39 4.95
CA PHE A 536 -4.14 -19.32 4.45
C PHE A 536 -2.71 -18.75 4.53
N TYR A 537 -2.52 -17.59 5.15
CA TYR A 537 -1.24 -16.90 5.24
C TYR A 537 -0.94 -16.42 6.66
N LYS A 538 0.35 -16.21 6.94
CA LYS A 538 0.86 -15.52 8.10
C LYS A 538 1.80 -14.40 7.68
N ARG A 539 1.71 -13.26 8.35
CA ARG A 539 2.62 -12.12 8.16
C ARG A 539 3.97 -12.41 8.76
N VAL A 540 5.03 -12.08 8.04
CA VAL A 540 6.40 -12.16 8.57
C VAL A 540 6.76 -10.81 9.18
N PRO A 541 7.03 -10.73 10.50
CA PRO A 541 7.55 -9.51 11.09
C PRO A 541 8.88 -9.14 10.43
N ARG A 542 9.04 -7.87 10.09
CA ARG A 542 10.28 -7.39 9.47
C ARG A 542 11.48 -7.57 10.42
N TYR A 543 12.67 -7.70 9.84
CA TYR A 543 13.95 -7.84 10.55
C TYR A 543 14.11 -9.09 11.43
N GLN A 544 13.21 -10.07 11.30
CA GLN A 544 13.43 -11.39 11.88
C GLN A 544 14.53 -12.12 11.11
N LYS A 545 15.42 -12.80 11.84
CA LYS A 545 16.47 -13.64 11.23
C LYS A 545 15.90 -14.95 10.70
N ALA A 546 14.96 -15.51 11.44
CA ALA A 546 14.23 -16.70 11.06
C ALA A 546 12.83 -16.68 11.68
N VAL A 547 11.89 -17.38 11.05
CA VAL A 547 10.49 -17.46 11.48
C VAL A 547 9.93 -18.87 11.35
N LYS A 548 8.95 -19.16 12.20
CA LYS A 548 8.15 -20.39 12.17
C LYS A 548 6.69 -20.06 11.82
N ALA A 549 6.13 -20.77 10.85
CA ALA A 549 4.76 -20.59 10.36
C ALA A 549 4.02 -21.92 10.24
N ASP A 550 3.34 -22.32 11.32
CA ASP A 550 2.50 -23.52 11.30
C ASP A 550 1.09 -23.23 10.79
N PHE A 551 0.52 -24.15 10.02
CA PHE A 551 -0.85 -24.07 9.50
C PHE A 551 -1.67 -25.28 9.95
N VAL A 552 -2.92 -25.03 10.31
CA VAL A 552 -3.88 -26.06 10.70
C VAL A 552 -5.06 -26.00 9.73
N LEU A 553 -5.43 -27.14 9.16
CA LEU A 553 -6.49 -27.27 8.17
C LEU A 553 -7.55 -28.27 8.63
N SER A 554 -8.81 -27.97 8.34
CA SER A 554 -9.91 -28.92 8.58
C SER A 554 -10.19 -29.73 7.30
N PRO A 555 -10.16 -31.08 7.37
CA PRO A 555 -10.51 -31.92 6.23
C PRO A 555 -11.94 -31.64 5.76
N ARG A 556 -12.20 -31.81 4.47
CA ARG A 556 -13.57 -31.83 3.96
C ARG A 556 -14.23 -33.15 4.33
N ALA A 557 -15.52 -33.11 4.65
CA ALA A 557 -16.30 -34.32 4.89
C ALA A 557 -16.47 -35.17 3.62
N GLN A 558 -16.48 -34.53 2.45
CA GLN A 558 -16.59 -35.18 1.15
C GLN A 558 -15.72 -34.45 0.12
N ILE A 559 -15.17 -35.18 -0.84
CA ILE A 559 -14.50 -34.59 -2.00
C ILE A 559 -15.56 -33.82 -2.79
N ASN A 560 -15.30 -32.54 -3.06
CA ASN A 560 -16.22 -31.69 -3.79
C ASN A 560 -15.60 -31.22 -5.12
N ASP A 561 -15.88 -31.95 -6.18
CA ASP A 561 -15.49 -31.60 -7.55
C ASP A 561 -16.53 -30.71 -8.25
N ARG A 562 -17.65 -30.39 -7.58
CA ARG A 562 -18.71 -29.54 -8.09
C ARG A 562 -18.96 -28.34 -7.19
N TYR A 563 -18.71 -27.15 -7.70
CA TYR A 563 -18.84 -25.94 -6.90
C TYR A 563 -19.14 -24.75 -7.80
N THR A 564 -19.58 -23.67 -7.17
CA THR A 564 -19.90 -22.41 -7.85
C THR A 564 -18.91 -21.33 -7.45
N LEU A 565 -18.48 -20.55 -8.42
CA LEU A 565 -17.69 -19.34 -8.24
C LEU A 565 -18.56 -18.13 -8.59
N LEU A 566 -18.56 -17.13 -7.71
CA LEU A 566 -19.11 -15.81 -7.98
C LEU A 566 -17.93 -14.91 -8.34
N MET A 567 -17.76 -14.63 -9.63
CA MET A 567 -16.71 -13.77 -10.14
C MET A 567 -17.23 -12.33 -10.18
N VAL A 568 -16.72 -11.51 -9.28
CA VAL A 568 -17.10 -10.10 -9.10
C VAL A 568 -15.94 -9.24 -9.57
N ALA A 569 -16.21 -8.09 -10.18
CA ALA A 569 -15.16 -7.18 -10.62
C ALA A 569 -15.47 -5.73 -10.29
N ASP A 570 -14.41 -4.99 -9.94
CA ASP A 570 -14.39 -3.54 -9.84
C ASP A 570 -15.50 -2.94 -8.95
N PRO A 571 -15.82 -3.48 -7.74
CA PRO A 571 -16.79 -2.80 -6.88
C PRO A 571 -16.40 -1.33 -6.64
N GLN A 572 -15.08 -1.05 -6.65
CA GLN A 572 -14.49 0.29 -6.68
C GLN A 572 -15.14 1.20 -5.65
N ILE A 573 -15.24 0.70 -4.42
CA ILE A 573 -15.96 1.44 -3.40
C ILE A 573 -15.15 2.65 -2.98
N ARG A 574 -15.87 3.72 -2.68
CA ARG A 574 -15.38 4.84 -1.88
C ARG A 574 -15.94 4.69 -0.47
N PRO A 575 -15.47 5.50 0.49
CA PRO A 575 -16.06 5.47 1.81
C PRO A 575 -17.57 5.70 1.76
N TYR A 576 -18.29 5.17 2.75
CA TYR A 576 -19.74 5.38 2.85
C TYR A 576 -20.12 6.86 2.74
N ALA A 577 -21.28 7.11 2.14
CA ALA A 577 -21.87 8.40 1.86
C ALA A 577 -21.04 9.34 0.95
N VAL A 578 -19.99 8.84 0.30
CA VAL A 578 -19.18 9.66 -0.62
C VAL A 578 -19.76 9.69 -2.03
N ASP A 579 -20.07 8.54 -2.64
CA ASP A 579 -20.69 8.47 -3.97
C ASP A 579 -21.70 7.32 -4.15
N GLY A 580 -22.12 6.67 -3.07
CA GLY A 580 -23.10 5.58 -3.12
C GLY A 580 -22.55 4.23 -3.57
N SER A 581 -21.25 4.11 -3.92
CA SER A 581 -20.66 2.85 -4.39
C SER A 581 -20.66 1.76 -3.31
N ALA A 582 -20.27 2.09 -2.07
CA ALA A 582 -20.28 1.16 -0.95
C ALA A 582 -21.71 0.72 -0.60
N GLU A 583 -22.67 1.65 -0.61
CA GLU A 583 -24.10 1.37 -0.40
C GLU A 583 -24.66 0.48 -1.50
N THR A 584 -24.37 0.78 -2.76
CA THR A 584 -24.84 -0.01 -3.91
C THR A 584 -24.37 -1.45 -3.80
N TRP A 585 -23.11 -1.65 -3.41
CA TRP A 585 -22.57 -2.99 -3.22
C TRP A 585 -23.24 -3.70 -2.04
N ARG A 586 -23.33 -3.04 -0.88
CA ARG A 586 -23.93 -3.58 0.35
C ARG A 586 -25.42 -3.89 0.24
N ASP A 587 -26.18 -3.01 -0.39
CA ASP A 587 -27.65 -3.02 -0.34
C ASP A 587 -28.29 -3.73 -1.54
N ASN A 588 -27.56 -3.84 -2.67
CA ASN A 588 -28.09 -4.47 -3.88
C ASN A 588 -27.34 -5.74 -4.28
N VAL A 589 -26.01 -5.66 -4.42
CA VAL A 589 -25.21 -6.77 -4.99
C VAL A 589 -25.01 -7.89 -3.96
N VAL A 590 -24.55 -7.57 -2.75
CA VAL A 590 -24.32 -8.56 -1.69
C VAL A 590 -25.60 -9.35 -1.32
N PRO A 591 -26.79 -8.74 -1.18
CA PRO A 591 -28.02 -9.47 -0.91
C PRO A 591 -28.42 -10.40 -2.06
N ASP A 592 -28.28 -9.98 -3.32
CA ASP A 592 -28.56 -10.83 -4.48
C ASP A 592 -27.61 -12.03 -4.54
N MET A 593 -26.30 -11.81 -4.32
CA MET A 593 -25.31 -12.89 -4.22
C MET A 593 -25.65 -13.89 -3.11
N ASN A 594 -26.05 -13.39 -1.94
CA ASN A 594 -26.44 -14.25 -0.82
C ASN A 594 -27.74 -15.02 -1.11
N ALA A 595 -28.71 -14.39 -1.78
CA ALA A 595 -29.95 -15.04 -2.19
C ALA A 595 -29.69 -16.14 -3.23
N TYR A 596 -28.85 -15.87 -4.22
CA TYR A 596 -28.42 -16.87 -5.19
C TYR A 596 -27.66 -18.01 -4.50
N ARG A 597 -26.69 -17.70 -3.63
CA ARG A 597 -25.96 -18.73 -2.87
C ARG A 597 -26.89 -19.61 -2.04
N ALA A 598 -27.91 -19.03 -1.40
CA ALA A 598 -28.87 -19.78 -0.60
C ALA A 598 -29.71 -20.77 -1.44
N SER A 599 -29.77 -20.58 -2.76
CA SER A 599 -30.41 -21.54 -3.67
C SER A 599 -29.51 -22.71 -4.09
N LEU A 600 -28.21 -22.62 -3.82
CA LEU A 600 -27.22 -23.64 -4.19
C LEU A 600 -27.17 -24.75 -3.13
N THR A 601 -26.87 -25.96 -3.57
CA THR A 601 -26.62 -27.12 -2.69
C THR A 601 -25.13 -27.42 -2.56
N GLN A 602 -24.36 -26.98 -3.54
CA GLN A 602 -22.91 -27.07 -3.63
C GLN A 602 -22.22 -25.93 -2.87
N GLU A 603 -20.93 -26.12 -2.61
CA GLU A 603 -20.09 -25.05 -2.09
C GLU A 603 -19.98 -23.89 -3.07
N CYS A 604 -19.84 -22.69 -2.52
CA CYS A 604 -19.78 -21.45 -3.28
C CYS A 604 -18.62 -20.60 -2.76
N TYR A 605 -17.88 -19.99 -3.68
CA TYR A 605 -16.73 -19.13 -3.40
C TYR A 605 -16.88 -17.83 -4.18
N THR A 606 -16.33 -16.73 -3.69
CA THR A 606 -16.26 -15.46 -4.42
C THR A 606 -14.81 -15.14 -4.76
N ILE A 607 -14.57 -14.69 -5.99
CA ILE A 607 -13.31 -14.07 -6.38
C ILE A 607 -13.62 -12.65 -6.85
N ASN A 608 -13.04 -11.66 -6.17
CA ASN A 608 -13.11 -10.28 -6.58
C ASN A 608 -11.88 -9.93 -7.42
N LEU A 609 -12.08 -9.60 -8.69
CA LEU A 609 -11.08 -9.40 -9.73
C LEU A 609 -10.41 -8.02 -9.68
N GLY A 610 -10.21 -7.48 -8.48
CA GLY A 610 -9.47 -6.25 -8.23
C GLY A 610 -10.29 -4.98 -8.31
N ASP A 611 -9.61 -3.87 -8.02
CA ASP A 611 -10.22 -2.56 -7.81
C ASP A 611 -11.31 -2.62 -6.75
N LEU A 612 -10.92 -3.14 -5.59
CA LEU A 612 -11.75 -3.27 -4.40
C LEU A 612 -12.22 -1.89 -3.94
N ILE A 613 -11.29 -0.93 -3.92
CA ILE A 613 -11.51 0.47 -3.58
C ILE A 613 -11.19 1.38 -4.78
N TYR A 614 -11.64 2.64 -4.75
CA TYR A 614 -11.30 3.63 -5.79
C TYR A 614 -10.25 4.66 -5.32
N ASN A 615 -8.96 4.33 -5.21
CA ASN A 615 -7.90 5.27 -4.77
C ASN A 615 -8.11 5.88 -3.36
N TYR A 616 -8.99 5.32 -2.53
CA TYR A 616 -9.21 5.75 -1.15
C TYR A 616 -8.74 4.64 -0.19
N PRO A 617 -7.46 4.60 0.22
CA PRO A 617 -6.98 3.56 1.13
C PRO A 617 -7.77 3.46 2.44
N VAL A 618 -8.35 4.59 2.88
CA VAL A 618 -9.25 4.63 4.05
C VAL A 618 -10.56 3.85 3.88
N ALA A 619 -10.93 3.46 2.65
CA ALA A 619 -12.12 2.69 2.32
C ALA A 619 -11.92 1.17 2.44
N TYR A 620 -10.69 0.68 2.68
CA TYR A 620 -10.49 -0.76 2.90
C TYR A 620 -11.23 -1.27 4.15
N ASP A 621 -11.39 -0.44 5.17
CA ASP A 621 -12.23 -0.79 6.34
C ASP A 621 -13.69 -0.99 5.91
N ASP A 622 -14.23 -0.11 5.07
CA ASP A 622 -15.60 -0.22 4.54
C ASP A 622 -15.72 -1.40 3.57
N TYR A 623 -14.67 -1.70 2.81
CA TYR A 623 -14.63 -2.83 1.88
C TYR A 623 -14.75 -4.15 2.63
N LEU A 624 -13.95 -4.34 3.68
CA LEU A 624 -14.00 -5.55 4.50
C LEU A 624 -15.32 -5.67 5.25
N ASP A 625 -15.95 -4.57 5.64
CA ASP A 625 -17.30 -4.57 6.24
C ASP A 625 -18.35 -5.08 5.24
N VAL A 626 -18.38 -4.53 4.02
CA VAL A 626 -19.32 -4.96 2.97
C VAL A 626 -19.03 -6.40 2.52
N ALA A 627 -17.78 -6.72 2.24
CA ALA A 627 -17.36 -8.06 1.80
C ALA A 627 -17.61 -9.11 2.89
N GLY A 628 -17.49 -8.74 4.18
CA GLY A 628 -17.83 -9.59 5.32
C GLY A 628 -19.30 -9.99 5.38
N GLY A 629 -20.19 -9.28 4.68
CA GLY A 629 -21.59 -9.65 4.51
C GLY A 629 -21.83 -10.80 3.52
N LEU A 630 -20.82 -11.18 2.72
CA LEU A 630 -20.89 -12.36 1.85
C LEU A 630 -20.64 -13.62 2.68
N ASN A 631 -21.61 -14.50 2.83
CA ASN A 631 -21.43 -15.66 3.72
C ASN A 631 -20.69 -16.84 3.02
N CYS A 632 -19.57 -16.54 2.36
CA CYS A 632 -18.68 -17.50 1.70
C CYS A 632 -17.24 -16.94 1.62
N PRO A 633 -16.21 -17.75 1.31
CA PRO A 633 -14.85 -17.25 1.13
C PRO A 633 -14.78 -16.20 0.01
N VAL A 634 -14.10 -15.07 0.27
CA VAL A 634 -13.84 -14.00 -0.70
C VAL A 634 -12.34 -13.88 -0.96
N PHE A 635 -11.89 -14.35 -2.12
CA PHE A 635 -10.52 -14.14 -2.60
C PHE A 635 -10.43 -12.79 -3.31
N ASN A 636 -9.34 -12.05 -3.06
CA ASN A 636 -9.16 -10.70 -3.57
C ASN A 636 -7.93 -10.64 -4.47
N VAL A 637 -8.13 -10.15 -5.69
CA VAL A 637 -7.06 -9.70 -6.59
C VAL A 637 -6.76 -8.23 -6.29
N ILE A 638 -5.51 -7.79 -6.46
CA ILE A 638 -5.16 -6.36 -6.37
C ILE A 638 -5.37 -5.70 -7.73
N GLY A 639 -6.09 -4.57 -7.77
CA GLY A 639 -6.25 -3.75 -8.96
C GLY A 639 -5.48 -2.43 -8.93
N ASN A 640 -5.52 -1.68 -10.02
CA ASN A 640 -4.74 -0.43 -10.12
C ASN A 640 -5.21 0.66 -9.13
N HIS A 641 -6.46 0.63 -8.72
CA HIS A 641 -7.04 1.58 -7.75
C HIS A 641 -6.81 1.18 -6.29
N ASP A 642 -6.33 -0.04 -6.05
CA ASP A 642 -6.04 -0.60 -4.73
C ASP A 642 -4.65 -0.18 -4.20
N PHE A 643 -3.75 0.24 -5.11
CA PHE A 643 -2.46 0.80 -4.77
C PHE A 643 -2.62 2.16 -4.07
N ASP A 644 -1.79 2.39 -3.06
CA ASP A 644 -1.54 3.72 -2.58
C ASP A 644 -0.80 4.53 -3.65
N GLN A 645 -1.59 5.25 -4.46
CA GLN A 645 -1.06 6.02 -5.59
C GLN A 645 -0.21 7.25 -5.18
N ARG A 646 -0.08 7.51 -3.88
CA ARG A 646 0.76 8.57 -3.32
C ARG A 646 2.22 8.13 -3.30
N ASN A 647 3.07 8.95 -3.90
CA ASN A 647 4.53 8.78 -3.88
C ASN A 647 4.98 7.42 -4.46
N LEU A 648 4.23 6.88 -5.44
CA LEU A 648 4.52 5.60 -6.10
C LEU A 648 5.84 5.70 -6.88
N TYR A 649 6.93 5.26 -6.28
CA TYR A 649 8.20 5.07 -6.98
C TYR A 649 8.34 3.65 -7.54
N SER A 650 7.77 2.66 -6.87
CA SER A 650 7.70 1.27 -7.32
C SER A 650 6.41 0.61 -6.84
N THR A 651 6.05 -0.52 -7.46
CA THR A 651 4.91 -1.39 -7.09
C THR A 651 4.87 -1.63 -5.58
N SER A 652 5.98 -2.09 -4.99
CA SER A 652 6.09 -2.41 -3.56
C SER A 652 5.81 -1.24 -2.60
N LEU A 653 5.97 0.02 -3.05
CA LEU A 653 5.67 1.21 -2.21
C LEU A 653 4.17 1.51 -2.13
N GLY A 654 3.41 1.00 -3.10
CA GLY A 654 1.97 1.20 -3.24
C GLY A 654 1.11 0.12 -2.60
N THR A 655 1.64 -1.07 -2.38
CA THR A 655 0.87 -2.19 -1.83
C THR A 655 0.71 -2.30 -0.30
N PRO A 656 1.31 -1.46 0.58
CA PRO A 656 1.16 -1.62 2.04
C PRO A 656 -0.29 -1.73 2.54
N TYR A 657 -1.21 -0.93 2.00
CA TYR A 657 -2.61 -0.98 2.42
C TYR A 657 -3.25 -2.30 2.00
N PHE A 658 -3.16 -2.67 0.73
CA PHE A 658 -3.66 -3.97 0.26
C PHE A 658 -3.11 -5.09 1.13
N ASN A 659 -1.79 -5.16 1.29
CA ASN A 659 -1.11 -6.18 2.08
C ASN A 659 -1.57 -6.22 3.54
N VAL A 660 -1.94 -5.10 4.16
CA VAL A 660 -2.47 -5.07 5.53
C VAL A 660 -3.91 -5.52 5.64
N TYR A 661 -4.74 -5.22 4.64
CA TYR A 661 -6.17 -5.49 4.71
C TYR A 661 -6.57 -6.84 4.10
N THR A 662 -5.87 -7.32 3.06
CA THR A 662 -6.29 -8.48 2.27
C THR A 662 -5.30 -9.66 2.35
N GLY A 663 -3.99 -9.39 2.37
CA GLY A 663 -2.96 -10.44 2.44
C GLY A 663 -1.95 -10.39 1.28
N PRO A 664 -1.35 -11.52 0.88
CA PRO A 664 -0.36 -11.54 -0.21
C PRO A 664 -0.97 -11.15 -1.56
N GLU A 665 -0.15 -10.53 -2.42
CA GLU A 665 -0.53 -10.05 -3.76
C GLU A 665 -0.62 -11.18 -4.80
N ASN A 666 0.18 -12.23 -4.61
CA ASN A 666 0.22 -13.42 -5.44
C ASN A 666 0.02 -14.64 -4.53
N TYR A 667 -0.90 -15.53 -4.87
CA TYR A 667 -1.15 -16.77 -4.12
C TYR A 667 -1.94 -17.77 -4.96
N SER A 668 -1.93 -19.03 -4.55
CA SER A 668 -2.67 -20.10 -5.21
C SER A 668 -3.43 -20.95 -4.22
N PHE A 669 -4.40 -21.73 -4.70
CA PHE A 669 -5.18 -22.69 -3.90
C PHE A 669 -5.84 -23.73 -4.82
N ASN A 670 -6.26 -24.85 -4.25
CA ASN A 670 -6.93 -25.92 -5.00
C ASN A 670 -8.38 -26.08 -4.53
N ILE A 671 -9.30 -26.19 -5.49
CA ILE A 671 -10.70 -26.57 -5.24
C ILE A 671 -11.06 -27.63 -6.28
N GLY A 672 -11.61 -28.76 -5.83
CA GLY A 672 -11.87 -29.91 -6.69
C GLY A 672 -10.63 -30.33 -7.49
N LYS A 673 -10.76 -30.36 -8.82
CA LYS A 673 -9.69 -30.77 -9.75
C LYS A 673 -8.95 -29.59 -10.41
N MET A 674 -9.22 -28.36 -9.97
CA MET A 674 -8.62 -27.15 -10.56
C MET A 674 -7.62 -26.50 -9.62
N HIS A 675 -6.60 -25.90 -10.24
CA HIS A 675 -5.62 -25.07 -9.55
C HIS A 675 -5.89 -23.59 -9.84
N PHE A 676 -6.08 -22.80 -8.79
CA PHE A 676 -6.39 -21.39 -8.86
C PHE A 676 -5.16 -20.55 -8.55
N ILE A 677 -4.93 -19.52 -9.35
CA ILE A 677 -3.81 -18.60 -9.22
C ILE A 677 -4.36 -17.18 -9.20
N VAL A 678 -4.05 -16.43 -8.15
CA VAL A 678 -4.30 -15.00 -8.05
C VAL A 678 -2.99 -14.27 -8.30
N LEU A 679 -2.98 -13.32 -9.24
CA LEU A 679 -1.78 -12.59 -9.66
C LEU A 679 -1.99 -11.07 -9.57
N ASN A 680 -0.97 -10.38 -9.05
CA ASN A 680 -0.79 -8.96 -9.29
C ASN A 680 -0.14 -8.74 -10.67
N ASP A 681 -0.95 -8.25 -11.61
CA ASP A 681 -0.54 -7.96 -12.98
C ASP A 681 -0.40 -6.46 -13.26
N ILE A 682 -0.42 -5.62 -12.21
CA ILE A 682 -0.32 -4.16 -12.33
C ILE A 682 1.06 -3.69 -11.90
N ILE A 683 1.83 -3.17 -12.86
CA ILE A 683 3.21 -2.76 -12.65
C ILE A 683 3.29 -1.23 -12.56
N TYR A 684 3.73 -0.73 -11.41
CA TYR A 684 4.04 0.69 -11.19
C TYR A 684 5.54 0.91 -11.08
N ASP A 685 6.07 1.72 -11.99
CA ASP A 685 7.42 2.28 -11.92
C ASP A 685 7.32 3.74 -12.38
N ARG A 686 6.83 4.61 -11.50
CA ARG A 686 6.57 6.01 -11.84
C ARG A 686 7.74 6.87 -11.39
N THR A 687 8.31 7.56 -12.36
CA THR A 687 9.23 8.68 -12.12
C THR A 687 8.48 9.99 -11.94
N SER A 688 7.24 10.07 -12.46
CA SER A 688 6.36 11.24 -12.36
C SER A 688 4.88 10.85 -12.18
N ALA A 689 4.07 11.79 -11.69
CA ALA A 689 2.62 11.61 -11.55
C ALA A 689 1.87 11.40 -12.90
N LYS A 690 2.54 11.62 -14.04
CA LYS A 690 1.96 11.42 -15.39
C LYS A 690 2.18 9.99 -15.91
N ASP A 691 3.08 9.23 -15.30
CA ASP A 691 3.44 7.90 -15.77
C ASP A 691 2.29 6.92 -15.50
N LYS A 692 1.95 6.12 -16.51
CA LYS A 692 0.89 5.11 -16.40
C LYS A 692 1.49 3.79 -15.91
N TYR A 693 0.68 2.99 -15.23
CA TYR A 693 1.03 1.60 -14.97
C TYR A 693 1.05 0.80 -16.27
N LYS A 694 1.66 -0.38 -16.22
CA LYS A 694 1.61 -1.38 -17.29
C LYS A 694 0.85 -2.61 -16.76
N VAL A 695 0.17 -3.30 -17.66
CA VAL A 695 -0.42 -4.62 -17.41
C VAL A 695 0.57 -5.68 -17.87
N GLY A 696 0.91 -6.63 -17.00
CA GLY A 696 1.89 -7.70 -17.24
C GLY A 696 2.49 -8.20 -15.93
N LEU A 697 3.53 -9.04 -16.00
CA LEU A 697 4.17 -9.57 -14.78
C LEU A 697 5.57 -8.98 -14.57
N GLU A 698 5.86 -8.49 -13.37
CA GLU A 698 7.24 -8.23 -12.94
C GLU A 698 8.04 -9.54 -12.90
N ASP A 699 9.37 -9.46 -12.98
CA ASP A 699 10.23 -10.65 -12.96
C ASP A 699 10.04 -11.49 -11.69
N ALA A 700 9.84 -10.84 -10.54
CA ALA A 700 9.56 -11.53 -9.28
C ALA A 700 8.23 -12.28 -9.31
N THR A 701 7.17 -11.68 -9.87
CA THR A 701 5.86 -12.32 -10.02
C THR A 701 5.89 -13.49 -11.01
N LEU A 702 6.60 -13.35 -12.13
CA LEU A 702 6.80 -14.44 -13.08
C LEU A 702 7.56 -15.62 -12.43
N GLU A 703 8.60 -15.32 -11.66
CA GLU A 703 9.38 -16.36 -10.98
C GLU A 703 8.53 -17.07 -9.92
N TRP A 704 7.72 -16.34 -9.16
CA TRP A 704 6.75 -16.94 -8.24
C TRP A 704 5.78 -17.88 -8.98
N LEU A 705 5.21 -17.44 -10.11
CA LEU A 705 4.31 -18.26 -10.93
C LEU A 705 5.01 -19.54 -11.42
N ARG A 706 6.28 -19.43 -11.84
CA ARG A 706 7.09 -20.59 -12.25
C ARG A 706 7.29 -21.58 -11.09
N GLN A 707 7.56 -21.06 -9.89
CA GLN A 707 7.81 -21.86 -8.69
C GLN A 707 6.56 -22.58 -8.18
N ASP A 708 5.40 -21.96 -8.34
CA ASP A 708 4.11 -22.58 -8.01
C ASP A 708 3.76 -23.69 -9.03
N LEU A 709 3.77 -23.35 -10.32
CA LEU A 709 3.40 -24.26 -11.41
C LEU A 709 4.31 -25.48 -11.58
N GLN A 710 5.56 -25.44 -11.09
CA GLN A 710 6.48 -26.58 -11.20
C GLN A 710 5.98 -27.85 -10.49
N PHE A 711 5.10 -27.69 -9.50
CA PHE A 711 4.51 -28.80 -8.74
C PHE A 711 3.13 -29.22 -9.29
N ILE A 712 2.59 -28.48 -10.26
CA ILE A 712 1.25 -28.71 -10.80
C ILE A 712 1.33 -29.55 -12.07
N PRO A 713 0.69 -30.73 -12.11
CA PRO A 713 0.66 -31.58 -13.29
C PRO A 713 0.05 -30.87 -14.51
N LYS A 714 0.53 -31.19 -15.71
CA LYS A 714 0.09 -30.52 -16.96
C LYS A 714 -1.33 -30.89 -17.36
N GLU A 715 -1.86 -32.00 -16.88
CA GLU A 715 -3.25 -32.42 -17.02
C GLU A 715 -4.24 -31.60 -16.17
N THR A 716 -3.75 -30.73 -15.28
CA THR A 716 -4.61 -29.89 -14.43
C THR A 716 -5.14 -28.67 -15.19
N SER A 717 -6.43 -28.37 -15.03
CA SER A 717 -7.01 -27.11 -15.50
C SER A 717 -6.61 -25.97 -14.54
N ILE A 718 -6.12 -24.87 -15.11
CA ILE A 718 -5.69 -23.68 -14.39
C ILE A 718 -6.77 -22.59 -14.49
N VAL A 719 -7.04 -21.92 -13.37
CA VAL A 719 -7.83 -20.68 -13.34
C VAL A 719 -6.94 -19.55 -12.85
N ILE A 720 -6.74 -18.54 -13.70
CA ILE A 720 -6.00 -17.33 -13.35
C ILE A 720 -7.01 -16.23 -13.07
N ALA A 721 -6.87 -15.58 -11.92
CA ALA A 721 -7.57 -14.36 -11.57
C ALA A 721 -6.55 -13.21 -11.47
N ALA A 722 -6.64 -12.28 -12.42
CA ALA A 722 -5.83 -11.07 -12.50
C ALA A 722 -6.76 -9.85 -12.56
N HIS A 723 -6.22 -8.63 -12.44
CA HIS A 723 -7.06 -7.44 -12.53
C HIS A 723 -7.09 -6.90 -13.95
N GLY A 724 -5.92 -6.61 -14.51
CA GLY A 724 -5.76 -6.38 -15.94
C GLY A 724 -5.83 -7.69 -16.71
N GLN A 725 -6.04 -7.57 -18.02
CA GLN A 725 -6.12 -8.75 -18.89
C GLN A 725 -4.72 -9.11 -19.41
N LEU A 726 -4.19 -10.26 -18.98
CA LEU A 726 -2.84 -10.74 -19.33
C LEU A 726 -2.69 -11.18 -20.80
N PHE A 727 -3.81 -11.50 -21.46
CA PHE A 727 -3.85 -11.98 -22.84
C PHE A 727 -4.61 -11.01 -23.76
N MET A 728 -5.64 -11.47 -24.49
CA MET A 728 -6.44 -10.61 -25.34
C MET A 728 -7.35 -9.72 -24.51
N SER A 729 -7.34 -8.42 -24.74
CA SER A 729 -8.19 -7.46 -24.05
C SER A 729 -9.14 -6.73 -25.01
N PRO A 730 -10.15 -6.00 -24.49
CA PRO A 730 -10.96 -5.10 -25.31
C PRO A 730 -10.15 -4.03 -26.08
N LYS A 731 -8.92 -3.72 -25.64
CA LYS A 731 -8.01 -2.76 -26.28
C LYS A 731 -7.01 -3.40 -27.25
N GLY A 732 -6.98 -4.73 -27.35
CA GLY A 732 -6.05 -5.47 -28.19
C GLY A 732 -5.24 -6.51 -27.43
N SER A 733 -4.28 -7.12 -28.13
CA SER A 733 -3.42 -8.19 -27.61
C SER A 733 -2.47 -7.70 -26.52
N GLY A 734 -2.25 -8.51 -25.48
CA GLY A 734 -1.21 -8.32 -24.47
C GLY A 734 0.20 -8.74 -24.91
N ALA A 735 0.46 -9.01 -26.20
CA ALA A 735 1.76 -9.51 -26.67
C ALA A 735 2.96 -8.60 -26.32
N ASP A 736 2.72 -7.29 -26.16
CA ASP A 736 3.72 -6.29 -25.78
C ASP A 736 3.84 -6.10 -24.26
N SER A 737 3.05 -6.83 -23.47
CA SER A 737 3.08 -6.75 -22.01
C SER A 737 4.40 -7.30 -21.44
N PRO A 738 4.92 -6.71 -20.36
CA PRO A 738 6.08 -7.24 -19.65
C PRO A 738 5.93 -8.74 -19.34
N ASN A 739 6.94 -9.51 -19.74
CA ASN A 739 7.05 -10.96 -19.58
C ASN A 739 5.99 -11.83 -20.30
N PHE A 740 5.20 -11.29 -21.25
CA PHE A 740 4.17 -12.03 -22.00
C PHE A 740 4.63 -13.37 -22.56
N ALA A 741 5.73 -13.37 -23.31
CA ALA A 741 6.25 -14.58 -23.95
C ALA A 741 6.61 -15.68 -22.94
N LYS A 742 7.08 -15.29 -21.74
CA LYS A 742 7.53 -16.23 -20.71
C LYS A 742 6.35 -16.87 -19.98
N TYR A 743 5.38 -16.08 -19.50
CA TYR A 743 4.22 -16.68 -18.82
C TYR A 743 3.31 -17.44 -19.79
N SER A 744 3.18 -17.00 -21.04
CA SER A 744 2.40 -17.73 -22.05
C SER A 744 3.02 -19.10 -22.34
N ALA A 745 4.35 -19.19 -22.38
CA ALA A 745 5.06 -20.46 -22.55
C ALA A 745 4.87 -21.41 -21.36
N LEU A 746 4.74 -20.90 -20.14
CA LEU A 746 4.44 -21.73 -18.96
C LEU A 746 3.02 -22.31 -19.01
N LEU A 747 2.06 -21.53 -19.51
CA LEU A 747 0.62 -21.80 -19.42
C LEU A 747 0.07 -22.63 -20.58
N LYS A 748 0.65 -22.55 -21.77
CA LYS A 748 0.13 -23.23 -22.97
C LYS A 748 0.18 -24.77 -22.92
N ASP A 749 0.96 -25.35 -22.01
CA ASP A 749 1.12 -26.79 -21.88
C ASP A 749 0.10 -27.43 -20.91
N TYR A 750 -0.75 -26.64 -20.25
CA TYR A 750 -1.79 -27.14 -19.35
C TYR A 750 -3.06 -27.56 -20.09
N ALA A 751 -3.84 -28.48 -19.51
CA ALA A 751 -5.06 -29.01 -20.13
C ALA A 751 -6.04 -27.92 -20.58
N LYS A 752 -6.25 -26.91 -19.74
CA LYS A 752 -7.04 -25.71 -20.03
C LYS A 752 -6.60 -24.58 -19.10
N VAL A 753 -6.63 -23.34 -19.59
CA VAL A 753 -6.38 -22.13 -18.80
C VAL A 753 -7.54 -21.17 -18.97
N TYR A 754 -8.21 -20.84 -17.87
CA TYR A 754 -9.24 -19.81 -17.83
C TYR A 754 -8.67 -18.55 -17.18
N CYS A 755 -8.54 -17.46 -17.95
CA CYS A 755 -7.97 -16.20 -17.51
C CYS A 755 -9.05 -15.15 -17.29
N TRP A 756 -9.36 -14.90 -16.02
CA TRP A 756 -10.37 -13.95 -15.56
C TRP A 756 -9.75 -12.60 -15.21
N ALA A 757 -10.42 -11.52 -15.63
CA ALA A 757 -10.02 -10.16 -15.30
C ALA A 757 -11.22 -9.21 -15.09
N GLY A 758 -10.96 -8.08 -14.43
CA GLY A 758 -11.87 -6.94 -14.32
C GLY A 758 -11.39 -5.79 -15.20
N HIS A 759 -11.20 -4.61 -14.60
CA HIS A 759 -10.47 -3.46 -15.12
C HIS A 759 -11.16 -2.65 -16.24
N TYR A 760 -11.72 -3.32 -17.25
CA TYR A 760 -12.32 -2.66 -18.40
C TYR A 760 -13.78 -2.23 -18.18
N HIS A 761 -14.38 -2.67 -17.07
CA HIS A 761 -15.77 -2.43 -16.70
C HIS A 761 -16.77 -2.91 -17.77
N ASN A 762 -16.40 -3.91 -18.56
CA ASN A 762 -17.28 -4.56 -19.53
C ASN A 762 -17.09 -6.07 -19.51
N ASN A 763 -18.17 -6.78 -19.82
CA ASN A 763 -18.03 -8.18 -20.15
C ASN A 763 -17.26 -8.27 -21.47
N PHE A 764 -16.36 -9.22 -21.62
CA PHE A 764 -15.66 -9.53 -22.87
C PHE A 764 -15.11 -10.96 -22.78
N GLY A 765 -15.06 -11.67 -23.91
CA GLY A 765 -14.44 -12.98 -23.96
C GLY A 765 -13.64 -13.18 -25.24
N TYR A 766 -12.63 -14.05 -25.17
CA TYR A 766 -11.82 -14.44 -26.32
C TYR A 766 -11.36 -15.89 -26.16
N ASP A 767 -11.63 -16.72 -27.18
CA ASP A 767 -11.17 -18.11 -27.20
C ASP A 767 -10.02 -18.25 -28.21
N TYR A 768 -8.85 -18.66 -27.73
CA TYR A 768 -7.68 -18.86 -28.59
C TYR A 768 -7.77 -20.14 -29.43
N ALA A 769 -8.71 -21.04 -29.14
CA ALA A 769 -8.86 -22.30 -29.84
C ALA A 769 -9.02 -22.11 -31.36
N GLY A 770 -8.13 -22.75 -32.13
CA GLY A 770 -8.19 -22.77 -33.59
C GLY A 770 -7.75 -21.48 -34.25
N LYS A 771 -7.16 -20.53 -33.51
CA LYS A 771 -6.67 -19.25 -34.04
C LYS A 771 -5.26 -19.34 -34.64
N GLY A 772 -4.57 -20.47 -34.50
CA GLY A 772 -3.21 -20.68 -35.02
C GLY A 772 -2.13 -19.89 -34.26
N LEU A 773 -2.41 -19.49 -33.01
CA LEU A 773 -1.52 -18.70 -32.16
C LEU A 773 -0.74 -19.55 -31.14
N GLY A 774 -0.90 -20.88 -31.14
CA GLY A 774 -0.20 -21.81 -30.25
C GLY A 774 -0.61 -21.70 -28.77
N MET A 775 -1.82 -21.19 -28.52
CA MET A 775 -2.41 -20.98 -27.19
C MET A 775 -3.84 -21.52 -27.15
N ASP A 776 -4.15 -22.58 -27.91
CA ASP A 776 -5.51 -23.10 -28.10
C ASP A 776 -6.19 -23.56 -26.78
N ASN A 777 -5.41 -23.78 -25.72
CA ASN A 777 -5.90 -24.13 -24.39
C ASN A 777 -6.26 -22.91 -23.52
N ILE A 778 -6.00 -21.68 -23.98
CA ILE A 778 -6.21 -20.45 -23.21
C ILE A 778 -7.54 -19.81 -23.58
N GLU A 779 -8.28 -19.43 -22.55
CA GLU A 779 -9.54 -18.75 -22.69
C GLU A 779 -9.62 -17.54 -21.78
N VAL A 780 -10.14 -16.44 -22.33
CA VAL A 780 -10.14 -15.14 -21.68
C VAL A 780 -11.56 -14.73 -21.35
N ILE A 781 -11.78 -14.28 -20.11
CA ILE A 781 -13.04 -13.73 -19.63
C ILE A 781 -12.77 -12.43 -18.86
N CYS A 782 -13.49 -11.38 -19.23
CA CYS A 782 -13.49 -10.09 -18.56
C CYS A 782 -14.89 -9.85 -17.99
N VAL A 783 -14.96 -9.33 -16.77
CA VAL A 783 -16.22 -9.12 -16.04
C VAL A 783 -16.50 -7.62 -15.91
N SER A 784 -17.74 -7.23 -16.15
CA SER A 784 -18.17 -5.83 -15.97
C SER A 784 -18.24 -5.43 -14.50
N ARG A 785 -18.29 -4.11 -14.26
CA ARG A 785 -18.30 -3.55 -12.91
C ARG A 785 -19.56 -3.94 -12.15
N ALA A 786 -19.36 -4.43 -10.93
CA ALA A 786 -20.42 -5.01 -10.09
C ALA A 786 -21.45 -3.99 -9.59
N THR A 787 -21.06 -2.72 -9.45
CA THR A 787 -21.90 -1.62 -8.93
C THR A 787 -22.39 -0.69 -10.04
N GLY A 788 -22.35 -1.15 -11.30
CA GLY A 788 -22.75 -0.38 -12.47
C GLY A 788 -21.77 0.71 -12.88
N SER A 789 -22.20 1.66 -13.70
CA SER A 789 -21.34 2.70 -14.26
C SER A 789 -20.60 3.49 -13.17
N LEU A 790 -19.29 3.67 -13.36
CA LEU A 790 -18.45 4.44 -12.46
C LEU A 790 -19.06 5.83 -12.21
N ARG A 791 -18.99 6.31 -10.97
CA ARG A 791 -19.60 7.56 -10.44
C ARG A 791 -21.12 7.62 -10.40
N VAL A 792 -21.79 6.91 -11.30
CA VAL A 792 -23.25 6.87 -11.32
C VAL A 792 -23.76 5.87 -10.28
N ASN A 793 -23.08 4.72 -10.15
CA ASN A 793 -23.39 3.66 -9.19
C ASN A 793 -24.88 3.28 -9.20
N ARG A 794 -25.42 3.06 -10.39
CA ARG A 794 -26.82 2.65 -10.64
C ARG A 794 -26.86 1.33 -11.40
N TYR A 795 -28.06 0.85 -11.67
CA TYR A 795 -28.34 -0.47 -12.23
C TYR A 795 -27.73 -0.81 -13.61
N LEU A 796 -27.05 0.10 -14.33
CA LEU A 796 -26.41 -0.17 -15.63
C LEU A 796 -24.95 0.31 -15.70
N ASN A 797 -24.12 -0.45 -16.42
CA ASN A 797 -22.78 -0.07 -16.88
C ASN A 797 -22.82 0.77 -18.17
N ASN A 798 -21.71 1.43 -18.53
CA ASN A 798 -21.64 2.37 -19.68
C ASN A 798 -22.02 1.80 -21.05
N HIS A 799 -22.03 0.47 -21.17
CA HIS A 799 -22.35 -0.29 -22.37
C HIS A 799 -23.71 -1.01 -22.26
N GLY A 800 -24.52 -0.69 -21.25
CA GLY A 800 -25.89 -1.18 -21.08
C GLY A 800 -26.04 -2.51 -20.34
N VAL A 801 -24.94 -3.15 -19.94
CA VAL A 801 -25.01 -4.37 -19.12
C VAL A 801 -25.44 -3.99 -17.69
N PRO A 802 -26.46 -4.65 -17.11
CA PRO A 802 -26.89 -4.36 -15.76
C PRO A 802 -25.78 -4.59 -14.72
N GLN A 803 -25.87 -3.95 -13.56
CA GLN A 803 -25.00 -4.27 -12.42
C GLN A 803 -25.19 -5.75 -12.03
N GLY A 804 -24.11 -6.47 -11.70
CA GLY A 804 -24.15 -7.92 -11.54
C GLY A 804 -22.77 -8.55 -11.39
N TYR A 805 -22.70 -9.86 -11.59
CA TYR A 805 -21.49 -10.67 -11.46
C TYR A 805 -21.59 -11.90 -12.38
N MET A 806 -20.46 -12.55 -12.67
CA MET A 806 -20.49 -13.83 -13.38
C MET A 806 -20.67 -14.97 -12.38
N VAL A 807 -21.58 -15.89 -12.70
CA VAL A 807 -21.69 -17.18 -12.03
C VAL A 807 -20.92 -18.18 -12.89
N ALA A 808 -19.89 -18.80 -12.33
CA ALA A 808 -19.17 -19.88 -12.97
C ALA A 808 -19.40 -21.19 -12.22
N GLU A 809 -19.94 -22.19 -12.91
CA GLU A 809 -20.20 -23.52 -12.37
C GLU A 809 -19.09 -24.46 -12.80
N VAL A 810 -18.47 -25.13 -11.84
CA VAL A 810 -17.39 -26.09 -12.09
C VAL A 810 -17.92 -27.51 -11.89
N ASP A 811 -17.63 -28.38 -12.85
CA ASP A 811 -17.84 -29.82 -12.75
C ASP A 811 -16.55 -30.56 -13.15
N GLY A 812 -15.82 -31.04 -12.14
CA GLY A 812 -14.51 -31.65 -12.31
C GLY A 812 -13.47 -30.66 -12.81
N SER A 813 -13.04 -30.82 -14.06
CA SER A 813 -12.01 -30.00 -14.72
C SER A 813 -12.56 -29.03 -15.76
N HIS A 814 -13.90 -28.91 -15.85
CA HIS A 814 -14.58 -28.04 -16.80
C HIS A 814 -15.38 -26.97 -16.06
N MET A 815 -15.50 -25.81 -16.70
CA MET A 815 -16.23 -24.67 -16.16
C MET A 815 -17.19 -24.14 -17.23
N THR A 816 -18.42 -23.86 -16.81
CA THR A 816 -19.41 -23.09 -17.55
C THR A 816 -19.66 -21.77 -16.82
N TRP A 817 -20.22 -20.77 -17.50
CA TRP A 817 -20.54 -19.49 -16.86
C TRP A 817 -21.67 -18.73 -17.55
N CYS A 818 -22.38 -17.92 -16.76
CA CYS A 818 -23.38 -16.98 -17.24
C CYS A 818 -23.29 -15.66 -16.47
N TYR A 819 -23.81 -14.58 -17.04
CA TYR A 819 -23.90 -13.31 -16.33
C TYR A 819 -25.15 -13.27 -15.46
N LYS A 820 -25.04 -12.96 -14.16
CA LYS A 820 -26.18 -12.76 -13.28
C LYS A 820 -26.34 -11.28 -12.98
N ALA A 821 -27.37 -10.67 -13.58
CA ALA A 821 -27.80 -9.33 -13.23
C ALA A 821 -28.48 -9.34 -11.85
N VAL A 822 -28.26 -8.27 -11.07
CA VAL A 822 -28.91 -8.10 -9.77
C VAL A 822 -30.43 -8.01 -9.97
N GLY A 823 -31.18 -8.85 -9.25
CA GLY A 823 -32.64 -8.90 -9.32
C GLY A 823 -33.21 -9.81 -10.42
N GLU A 824 -32.36 -10.38 -11.28
CA GLU A 824 -32.77 -11.28 -12.37
C GLU A 824 -32.33 -12.73 -12.11
N THR A 825 -32.88 -13.70 -12.85
CA THR A 825 -32.40 -15.08 -12.83
C THR A 825 -31.17 -15.25 -13.74
N THR A 826 -30.50 -16.39 -13.64
CA THR A 826 -29.37 -16.75 -14.54
C THR A 826 -29.82 -16.98 -16.00
N ASP A 827 -31.11 -17.21 -16.23
CA ASP A 827 -31.65 -17.43 -17.59
C ASP A 827 -31.75 -16.12 -18.40
N GLU A 828 -31.83 -14.99 -17.70
CA GLU A 828 -31.86 -13.66 -18.30
C GLU A 828 -30.44 -13.25 -18.70
N GLN A 829 -30.19 -13.14 -20.01
CA GLN A 829 -28.87 -12.77 -20.57
C GLN A 829 -28.93 -11.55 -21.51
N MET A 830 -30.10 -10.91 -21.64
CA MET A 830 -30.26 -9.83 -22.61
C MET A 830 -31.36 -8.82 -22.26
N THR A 831 -31.18 -7.60 -22.76
CA THR A 831 -32.20 -6.55 -22.77
C THR A 831 -32.70 -6.33 -24.19
N VAL A 832 -34.01 -6.40 -24.41
CA VAL A 832 -34.65 -6.14 -25.72
C VAL A 832 -35.34 -4.79 -25.71
N TYR A 833 -35.20 -4.05 -26.80
CA TYR A 833 -35.72 -2.70 -27.00
C TYR A 833 -36.72 -2.65 -28.15
N ASP A 834 -37.84 -1.97 -27.92
CA ASP A 834 -38.83 -1.70 -28.95
C ASP A 834 -38.33 -0.61 -29.93
N PRO A 835 -39.00 -0.46 -31.10
CA PRO A 835 -38.61 0.54 -32.09
C PRO A 835 -38.50 1.97 -31.59
N SER A 836 -39.33 2.40 -30.63
CA SER A 836 -39.32 3.78 -30.12
C SER A 836 -38.06 4.13 -29.33
N ALA A 837 -37.45 3.14 -28.69
CA ALA A 837 -36.19 3.30 -27.94
C ALA A 837 -34.96 3.35 -28.86
N VAL A 838 -35.10 3.02 -30.15
CA VAL A 838 -34.00 2.89 -31.10
C VAL A 838 -34.07 3.98 -32.18
N ASP A 839 -34.73 3.70 -33.32
CA ASP A 839 -34.81 4.58 -34.49
C ASP A 839 -36.24 4.74 -35.04
N GLY A 840 -37.24 4.31 -34.27
CA GLY A 840 -38.65 4.28 -34.63
C GLY A 840 -39.05 3.12 -35.56
N LYS A 841 -38.10 2.26 -35.96
CA LYS A 841 -38.35 1.19 -36.94
C LYS A 841 -37.79 -0.18 -36.53
N SER A 842 -36.62 -0.20 -35.89
CA SER A 842 -35.88 -1.42 -35.57
C SER A 842 -36.12 -1.88 -34.15
N VAL A 843 -36.34 -3.18 -33.93
CA VAL A 843 -36.11 -3.79 -32.61
C VAL A 843 -34.61 -3.95 -32.39
N ALA A 844 -34.15 -3.79 -31.15
CA ALA A 844 -32.75 -4.02 -30.80
C ALA A 844 -32.61 -4.93 -29.57
N VAL A 845 -31.44 -5.55 -29.42
CA VAL A 845 -31.09 -6.37 -28.26
C VAL A 845 -29.66 -6.07 -27.82
N ASN A 846 -29.44 -5.98 -26.51
CA ASN A 846 -28.12 -5.99 -25.88
C ASN A 846 -27.92 -7.34 -25.18
N VAL A 847 -27.02 -8.17 -25.68
CA VAL A 847 -26.76 -9.52 -25.13
C VAL A 847 -25.53 -9.49 -24.24
N TRP A 848 -25.73 -9.52 -22.92
CA TRP A 848 -24.78 -9.00 -21.93
C TRP A 848 -23.42 -9.70 -21.89
N ASN A 849 -23.34 -10.96 -22.30
CA ASN A 849 -22.12 -11.77 -22.29
C ASN A 849 -21.77 -12.34 -23.68
N TRP A 850 -22.30 -11.73 -24.74
CA TRP A 850 -22.12 -12.25 -26.08
C TRP A 850 -20.65 -12.22 -26.53
N ASN A 851 -20.18 -13.34 -27.08
CA ASN A 851 -18.81 -13.50 -27.55
C ASN A 851 -18.83 -13.94 -29.03
N GLU A 852 -18.11 -13.22 -29.88
CA GLU A 852 -18.13 -13.46 -31.33
C GLU A 852 -17.54 -14.79 -31.78
N ASP A 853 -16.67 -15.37 -30.96
CA ASP A 853 -16.03 -16.64 -31.25
C ASP A 853 -16.91 -17.84 -30.87
N THR A 854 -17.86 -17.66 -29.94
CA THR A 854 -18.50 -18.79 -29.24
C THR A 854 -20.01 -18.72 -29.10
N TRP A 855 -20.64 -17.55 -29.26
CA TRP A 855 -22.10 -17.41 -29.21
C TRP A 855 -22.73 -17.39 -30.61
N GLY A 856 -23.98 -17.86 -30.70
CA GLY A 856 -24.79 -17.70 -31.91
C GLY A 856 -25.16 -16.24 -32.17
N VAL A 857 -25.46 -15.90 -33.43
CA VAL A 857 -26.01 -14.59 -33.78
C VAL A 857 -27.44 -14.49 -33.23
N PRO A 858 -27.82 -13.38 -32.56
CA PRO A 858 -29.20 -13.18 -32.10
C PRO A 858 -30.18 -13.20 -33.27
N GLN A 859 -31.35 -13.82 -33.07
CA GLN A 859 -32.36 -14.03 -34.10
C GLN A 859 -33.66 -13.36 -33.71
N TRP A 860 -34.31 -12.71 -34.69
CA TRP A 860 -35.66 -12.15 -34.54
C TRP A 860 -36.71 -13.15 -35.02
N TRP A 861 -37.70 -13.42 -34.18
CA TRP A 861 -38.77 -14.38 -34.40
C TRP A 861 -40.14 -13.71 -34.29
N GLU A 862 -41.03 -14.04 -35.23
CA GLU A 862 -42.42 -13.57 -35.27
C GLU A 862 -43.34 -14.79 -35.43
N ASN A 863 -44.39 -14.88 -34.61
CA ASN A 863 -45.38 -15.97 -34.69
C ASN A 863 -44.75 -17.39 -34.73
N GLY A 864 -43.66 -17.60 -34.00
CA GLY A 864 -42.95 -18.88 -33.94
C GLY A 864 -42.05 -19.19 -35.15
N GLN A 865 -41.84 -18.25 -36.07
CA GLN A 865 -40.94 -18.39 -37.22
C GLN A 865 -39.77 -17.41 -37.16
N LYS A 866 -38.57 -17.87 -37.54
CA LYS A 866 -37.38 -17.03 -37.67
C LYS A 866 -37.56 -16.09 -38.86
N VAL A 867 -37.52 -14.79 -38.61
CA VAL A 867 -37.67 -13.76 -39.64
C VAL A 867 -36.31 -13.23 -40.10
N ALA A 868 -35.38 -13.01 -39.17
CA ALA A 868 -34.05 -12.50 -39.49
C ALA A 868 -32.98 -12.95 -38.49
N ASP A 869 -31.75 -13.08 -38.96
CA ASP A 869 -30.58 -12.90 -38.09
C ASP A 869 -30.41 -11.40 -37.84
N MET A 870 -30.26 -11.00 -36.58
CA MET A 870 -30.11 -9.59 -36.21
C MET A 870 -28.71 -9.09 -36.59
N GLU A 871 -28.66 -7.88 -37.14
CA GLU A 871 -27.42 -7.26 -37.58
C GLU A 871 -26.71 -6.58 -36.42
N ARG A 872 -25.38 -6.74 -36.30
CA ARG A 872 -24.60 -6.08 -35.26
C ARG A 872 -24.68 -4.55 -35.43
N TRP A 873 -24.99 -3.86 -34.34
CA TRP A 873 -25.17 -2.41 -34.31
C TRP A 873 -24.10 -1.79 -33.41
N ASN A 874 -23.14 -1.07 -34.01
CA ASN A 874 -22.13 -0.31 -33.26
C ASN A 874 -22.73 1.01 -32.74
N GLY A 875 -23.59 0.91 -31.73
CA GLY A 875 -24.33 2.02 -31.13
C GLY A 875 -24.12 2.14 -29.63
N LYS A 876 -24.78 3.13 -29.03
CA LYS A 876 -24.88 3.31 -27.57
C LYS A 876 -26.14 2.61 -27.07
N ASP A 877 -26.06 2.01 -25.89
CA ASP A 877 -27.21 1.36 -25.28
C ASP A 877 -28.35 2.37 -24.97
N PRO A 878 -29.58 2.17 -25.49
CA PRO A 878 -30.68 3.10 -25.29
C PRO A 878 -31.04 3.37 -23.83
N ALA A 879 -31.08 2.33 -22.99
CA ALA A 879 -31.43 2.48 -21.58
C ALA A 879 -30.35 3.26 -20.83
N TYR A 880 -29.07 3.01 -21.12
CA TYR A 880 -27.98 3.77 -20.52
C TYR A 880 -27.96 5.23 -20.98
N VAL A 881 -28.21 5.50 -22.26
CA VAL A 881 -28.31 6.88 -22.78
C VAL A 881 -29.43 7.65 -22.06
N LYS A 882 -30.57 7.00 -21.80
CA LYS A 882 -31.65 7.58 -21.01
C LYS A 882 -31.23 7.79 -19.55
N LEU A 883 -30.63 6.78 -18.92
CA LEU A 883 -30.16 6.84 -17.53
C LEU A 883 -29.17 7.99 -17.29
N ILE A 884 -28.25 8.22 -18.23
CA ILE A 884 -27.26 9.29 -18.10
C ILE A 884 -27.84 10.68 -18.40
N SER A 885 -28.94 10.76 -19.17
CA SER A 885 -29.59 12.05 -19.46
C SER A 885 -30.16 12.77 -18.23
N ASP A 886 -30.40 12.02 -17.15
CA ASP A 886 -30.85 12.55 -15.86
C ASP A 886 -29.69 13.10 -15.00
N ILE A 887 -28.43 12.87 -15.41
CA ILE A 887 -27.25 13.29 -14.66
C ILE A 887 -26.80 14.67 -15.15
N THR A 888 -26.74 15.63 -14.23
CA THR A 888 -26.34 17.02 -14.53
C THR A 888 -24.93 17.37 -14.03
N ASP A 889 -24.34 16.54 -13.17
CA ASP A 889 -22.98 16.74 -12.67
C ASP A 889 -21.93 16.51 -13.76
N LYS A 890 -21.17 17.55 -14.08
CA LYS A 890 -20.21 17.53 -15.20
C LYS A 890 -19.08 16.52 -15.00
N TYR A 891 -18.58 16.38 -13.78
CA TYR A 891 -17.47 15.45 -13.50
C TYR A 891 -17.91 14.00 -13.64
N THR A 892 -19.11 13.68 -13.14
CA THR A 892 -19.76 12.38 -13.34
C THR A 892 -19.99 12.11 -14.82
N LEU A 893 -20.52 13.07 -15.57
CA LEU A 893 -20.74 12.93 -17.01
C LEU A 893 -19.45 12.66 -17.80
N GLU A 894 -18.32 13.25 -17.43
CA GLU A 894 -17.03 13.02 -18.11
C GLU A 894 -16.59 11.54 -18.00
N LEU A 895 -16.83 10.93 -16.84
CA LEU A 895 -16.43 9.54 -16.54
C LEU A 895 -17.49 8.50 -16.92
N ALA A 896 -18.75 8.90 -17.02
CA ALA A 896 -19.90 8.02 -17.28
C ALA A 896 -20.46 8.19 -18.71
N GLN A 897 -19.60 8.56 -19.67
CA GLN A 897 -20.04 8.67 -21.06
C GLN A 897 -20.52 7.29 -21.58
N PRO A 898 -21.65 7.24 -22.30
CA PRO A 898 -22.09 6.03 -22.96
C PRO A 898 -21.03 5.52 -23.92
N ALA A 899 -20.61 4.27 -23.72
CA ALA A 899 -19.68 3.58 -24.59
C ALA A 899 -20.45 2.89 -25.72
N ALA A 900 -19.82 2.76 -26.89
CA ALA A 900 -20.37 1.91 -27.93
C ALA A 900 -20.32 0.45 -27.47
N SER A 901 -21.43 -0.27 -27.55
CA SER A 901 -21.50 -1.67 -27.17
C SER A 901 -21.29 -2.56 -28.40
N LYS A 902 -20.37 -3.53 -28.28
CA LYS A 902 -20.21 -4.60 -29.28
C LYS A 902 -21.30 -5.67 -29.17
N TYR A 903 -22.16 -5.57 -28.17
CA TYR A 903 -23.19 -6.53 -27.80
C TYR A 903 -24.59 -6.15 -28.29
N LEU A 904 -24.69 -5.06 -29.05
CA LEU A 904 -25.93 -4.57 -29.62
C LEU A 904 -26.19 -5.16 -31.00
N PHE A 905 -27.42 -5.61 -31.22
CA PHE A 905 -27.92 -6.10 -32.50
C PHE A 905 -29.29 -5.52 -32.79
N LYS A 906 -29.67 -5.43 -34.07
CA LYS A 906 -30.98 -4.93 -34.47
C LYS A 906 -31.57 -5.69 -35.66
N ALA A 907 -32.89 -5.68 -35.76
CA ALA A 907 -33.62 -6.17 -36.92
C ALA A 907 -34.86 -5.30 -37.15
N ASN A 908 -35.35 -5.27 -38.39
CA ASN A 908 -36.61 -4.63 -38.73
C ASN A 908 -37.74 -5.67 -38.60
N PRO A 909 -38.75 -5.44 -37.75
CA PRO A 909 -39.95 -6.26 -37.73
C PRO A 909 -40.70 -6.20 -39.06
N THR A 910 -41.47 -7.25 -39.37
CA THR A 910 -42.38 -7.24 -40.52
C THR A 910 -43.41 -6.12 -40.37
N ALA A 911 -43.77 -5.46 -41.48
CA ALA A 911 -44.74 -4.38 -41.46
C ALA A 911 -46.06 -4.80 -40.77
N GLY A 912 -46.48 -4.02 -39.77
CA GLY A 912 -47.70 -4.28 -39.00
C GLY A 912 -47.53 -5.21 -37.78
N VAL A 913 -46.33 -5.75 -37.57
CA VAL A 913 -46.02 -6.54 -36.36
C VAL A 913 -45.71 -5.60 -35.19
N SER A 914 -46.28 -5.92 -34.03
CA SER A 914 -46.09 -5.18 -32.77
C SER A 914 -45.62 -6.06 -31.60
N SER A 915 -45.27 -7.32 -31.88
CA SER A 915 -44.71 -8.24 -30.90
C SER A 915 -43.87 -9.33 -31.56
N GLY A 916 -42.86 -9.81 -30.85
CA GLY A 916 -42.03 -10.93 -31.29
C GLY A 916 -41.06 -11.35 -30.20
N GLU A 917 -40.06 -12.15 -30.57
CA GLU A 917 -39.08 -12.70 -29.64
C GLU A 917 -37.67 -12.59 -30.21
N VAL A 918 -36.71 -12.29 -29.35
CA VAL A 918 -35.30 -12.48 -29.64
C VAL A 918 -34.86 -13.83 -29.08
N ARG A 919 -34.14 -14.61 -29.89
CA ARG A 919 -33.54 -15.88 -29.49
C ARG A 919 -32.04 -15.86 -29.75
N VAL A 920 -31.23 -16.26 -28.78
CA VAL A 920 -29.77 -16.38 -28.93
C VAL A 920 -29.29 -17.63 -28.21
N GLN A 921 -28.37 -18.37 -28.85
CA GLN A 921 -27.73 -19.53 -28.24
C GLN A 921 -26.38 -19.12 -27.65
N ASP A 922 -26.14 -19.46 -26.38
CA ASP A 922 -24.85 -19.27 -25.75
C ASP A 922 -23.83 -20.33 -26.19
N ARG A 923 -22.60 -20.18 -25.74
CA ARG A 923 -21.50 -21.10 -26.05
C ARG A 923 -21.66 -22.52 -25.49
N PHE A 924 -22.53 -22.72 -24.51
CA PHE A 924 -22.77 -24.01 -23.85
C PHE A 924 -24.01 -24.71 -24.41
N GLY A 925 -24.66 -24.10 -25.41
CA GLY A 925 -25.82 -24.64 -26.10
C GLY A 925 -27.16 -24.18 -25.53
N ASN A 926 -27.18 -23.36 -24.48
CA ASN A 926 -28.41 -22.83 -23.89
C ASN A 926 -29.03 -21.79 -24.81
N VAL A 927 -30.36 -21.83 -24.95
CA VAL A 927 -31.10 -20.86 -25.78
C VAL A 927 -31.85 -19.89 -24.88
N HIS A 928 -31.45 -18.62 -24.95
CA HIS A 928 -32.11 -17.53 -24.23
C HIS A 928 -33.19 -16.93 -25.13
N ILE A 929 -34.39 -16.75 -24.58
CA ILE A 929 -35.56 -16.23 -25.30
C ILE A 929 -36.12 -15.05 -24.52
N LYS A 930 -36.34 -13.91 -25.19
CA LYS A 930 -36.97 -12.74 -24.60
C LYS A 930 -38.03 -12.21 -25.55
N SER A 931 -39.27 -12.23 -25.10
CA SER A 931 -40.41 -11.68 -25.83
C SER A 931 -40.54 -10.18 -25.57
N ILE A 932 -40.99 -9.45 -26.58
CA ILE A 932 -41.28 -8.01 -26.47
C ILE A 932 -42.58 -7.68 -27.22
N LYS A 933 -43.30 -6.67 -26.73
CA LYS A 933 -44.52 -6.12 -27.34
C LYS A 933 -44.52 -4.60 -27.17
N TRP A 934 -44.94 -3.87 -28.20
CA TRP A 934 -45.03 -2.41 -28.22
C TRP A 934 -46.35 -1.88 -28.81
#